data_AF-A0A9E0SCB4-F1
#
_entry.id   AF-A0A9E0SCB4-F1
#
_cell.length_a   1.000
_cell.length_b   1.000
_cell.length_c   1.000
_cell.angle_alpha   90.00
_cell.angle_beta   90.00
_cell.angle_gamma   90.00
#
_symmetry.space_group_name_H-M   'P 1'
#
loop_
_entity.id
_entity.type
_entity.pdbx_description
1 polymer ?
#
loop_
_entity_poly.entity_id
_entity_poly.type
_entity_poly.pdbx_seq_one_letter_code
_entity_poly.pdbx_strand_id
1 'polypeptide(L)'
;MSSSDKNQKTYKVVVVPGQGIGPECMAVAKAVVQSTGAPIEFIEGPDIQLGYPDAPELLAFLGYSKQDAQDRVAKILAAHGYKDYYKALIASLTPDEKSKLEKEVARKERITLEQAASASAVLKGALRTMDTGDEPSRNVTLRKMFEEYANFRRCVSLDPVIPAIHGGVDILFVRENVEDLYAQIEQRLTRNYAQAQRHNSVEGCEKIIVAAFEAALREGRKKVSGLEKPNILKITGGMFKQVFNQVAARYKSLGIESDFHIIDDGLAKLAASPASFDVVVTTNMFGDIGSDIAAQVTGGIGFVSSNNIGKISMFETMGGTADDIALGSQKSPGGNLANPVALIDGAAEMLIHIGGHANLQAGEMIKAATLTVLQKGYYTNDVKAGLYQQDKAKQLGMDVASMKLGTKEFANKIIEEIGRLQSKLKASPNASVKDLMDDGALKSRMRSYSVALSMQTAGGKEWNDRLKRCVPVHTPANKYIIRGADFFIEETGMELKRLADGGLDRKACHLKTAISEKFTKKTGIKIEDMLSAGQFNSIQEIRTFAEYFAESLNEFLLSPVGQKATGQNLAEVLKSLGIPDEITERFSESLLEQKAAPAVQKLQEFVRNSRELVKCLYSYIAAKAKVVGDAHGFELLRITNRGTEVYPTIGDLDIRTIHRLRYGLKAEAAANSGKPQELSSALYQDLLKEGFLIAQWLLNRDFYDTEGPNAGQQQKGLSKAYGTGLGEKYE
;
A
#
# COMPACT_ATOMS: atom_id res chain seq x y z
N MET A 1 31.87 -32.21 -2.47
CA MET A 1 31.18 -31.03 -1.93
C MET A 1 32.26 -30.03 -1.52
N SER A 2 32.50 -29.00 -2.33
CA SER A 2 33.49 -27.97 -2.03
C SER A 2 32.99 -27.07 -0.91
N SER A 3 33.92 -26.48 -0.17
CA SER A 3 33.72 -25.57 0.97
C SER A 3 32.95 -24.27 0.67
N SER A 4 32.37 -24.12 -0.52
CA SER A 4 31.58 -22.96 -0.98
C SER A 4 30.09 -23.03 -0.65
N ASP A 5 29.54 -24.20 -0.28
CA ASP A 5 28.09 -24.39 -0.11
C ASP A 5 27.53 -24.01 1.28
N LYS A 6 28.39 -23.65 2.25
CA LYS A 6 27.98 -23.51 3.66
C LYS A 6 27.35 -22.16 4.06
N ASN A 7 27.07 -21.25 3.14
CA ASN A 7 26.51 -19.92 3.47
C ASN A 7 25.49 -19.37 2.46
N GLN A 8 24.77 -20.22 1.72
CA GLN A 8 23.70 -19.72 0.85
C GLN A 8 22.50 -19.30 1.71
N LYS A 9 22.24 -18.00 1.77
CA LYS A 9 21.09 -17.42 2.49
C LYS A 9 19.80 -17.94 1.87
N THR A 10 19.03 -18.71 2.65
CA THR A 10 17.69 -19.16 2.28
C THR A 10 16.67 -18.05 2.52
N TYR A 11 15.72 -17.89 1.59
CA TYR A 11 14.66 -16.89 1.67
C TYR A 11 13.31 -17.55 1.92
N LYS A 12 12.61 -17.10 2.96
CA LYS A 12 11.29 -17.60 3.32
C LYS A 12 10.22 -16.93 2.47
N VAL A 13 9.41 -17.73 1.78
CA VAL A 13 8.28 -17.26 0.97
C VAL A 13 7.01 -17.90 1.51
N VAL A 14 6.05 -17.08 1.95
CA VAL A 14 4.74 -17.59 2.36
C VAL A 14 3.90 -17.89 1.14
N VAL A 15 3.36 -19.09 1.09
CA VAL A 15 2.52 -19.56 -0.01
C VAL A 15 1.07 -19.56 0.44
N VAL A 16 0.24 -18.74 -0.21
CA VAL A 16 -1.21 -18.76 -0.04
C VAL A 16 -1.81 -19.44 -1.27
N PRO A 17 -2.23 -20.72 -1.19
CA PRO A 17 -2.67 -21.48 -2.37
C PRO A 17 -3.84 -20.84 -3.12
N GLY A 18 -4.71 -20.14 -2.40
CA GLY A 18 -5.93 -19.56 -2.95
C GLY A 18 -7.05 -20.58 -3.10
N GLN A 19 -8.03 -20.24 -3.94
CA GLN A 19 -9.25 -21.00 -4.21
C GLN A 19 -9.42 -21.20 -5.73
N GLY A 20 -10.32 -22.11 -6.13
CA GLY A 20 -10.60 -22.43 -7.53
C GLY A 20 -9.37 -22.97 -8.23
N ILE A 21 -8.91 -22.31 -9.30
CA ILE A 21 -7.69 -22.70 -10.03
C ILE A 21 -6.39 -22.40 -9.26
N GLY A 22 -6.47 -21.65 -8.15
CA GLY A 22 -5.31 -21.21 -7.36
C GLY A 22 -4.37 -22.36 -6.95
N PRO A 23 -4.85 -23.41 -6.26
CA PRO A 23 -4.01 -24.53 -5.82
C PRO A 23 -3.30 -25.27 -6.96
N GLU A 24 -3.97 -25.45 -8.10
CA GLU A 24 -3.41 -26.11 -9.29
C GLU A 24 -2.27 -25.29 -9.88
N CYS A 25 -2.49 -23.99 -10.11
CA CYS A 25 -1.47 -23.07 -10.60
C CYS A 25 -0.31 -22.94 -9.59
N MET A 26 -0.61 -22.92 -8.29
CA MET A 26 0.40 -22.78 -7.23
C MET A 26 1.34 -23.99 -7.20
N ALA A 27 0.78 -25.19 -7.32
CA ALA A 27 1.58 -26.41 -7.33
C ALA A 27 2.63 -26.39 -8.45
N VAL A 28 2.24 -25.99 -9.67
CA VAL A 28 3.16 -25.93 -10.81
C VAL A 28 4.13 -24.74 -10.73
N ALA A 29 3.69 -23.58 -10.21
CA ALA A 29 4.57 -22.42 -10.02
C ALA A 29 5.71 -22.74 -9.05
N LYS A 30 5.42 -23.42 -7.93
CA LYS A 30 6.45 -23.89 -6.99
C LYS A 30 7.41 -24.88 -7.62
N ALA A 31 6.89 -25.86 -8.37
CA ALA A 31 7.73 -26.86 -9.05
C ALA A 31 8.70 -26.21 -10.05
N VAL A 32 8.21 -25.20 -10.80
CA VAL A 32 9.03 -24.39 -11.71
C VAL A 32 10.12 -23.65 -10.93
N VAL A 33 9.79 -22.96 -9.83
CA VAL A 33 10.79 -22.26 -9.00
C VAL A 33 11.83 -23.24 -8.46
N GLN A 34 11.41 -24.38 -7.92
CA GLN A 34 12.30 -25.41 -7.38
C GLN A 34 13.27 -25.95 -8.44
N SER A 35 12.81 -26.12 -9.67
CA SER A 35 13.66 -26.62 -10.78
C SER A 35 14.84 -25.71 -11.13
N THR A 36 14.75 -24.42 -10.78
CA THR A 36 15.84 -23.47 -11.01
C THR A 36 17.00 -23.62 -10.04
N GLY A 37 16.78 -24.24 -8.88
CA GLY A 37 17.75 -24.26 -7.77
C GLY A 37 17.80 -22.98 -6.93
N ALA A 38 16.81 -22.08 -7.05
CA ALA A 38 16.72 -20.89 -6.22
C ALA A 38 16.63 -21.25 -4.72
N PRO A 39 17.35 -20.54 -3.83
CA PRO A 39 17.38 -20.82 -2.38
C PRO A 39 16.10 -20.33 -1.67
N ILE A 40 14.94 -20.87 -2.06
CA ILE A 40 13.63 -20.54 -1.51
C ILE A 40 13.14 -21.64 -0.56
N GLU A 41 12.76 -21.24 0.65
CA GLU A 41 11.99 -22.05 1.59
C GLU A 41 10.53 -21.61 1.50
N PHE A 42 9.66 -22.48 0.98
CA PHE A 42 8.23 -22.22 0.95
C PHE A 42 7.62 -22.54 2.32
N ILE A 43 6.99 -21.53 2.91
CA ILE A 43 6.23 -21.63 4.15
C ILE A 43 4.77 -21.89 3.74
N GLU A 44 4.34 -23.13 3.93
CA GLU A 44 3.01 -23.62 3.61
C GLU A 44 2.49 -24.62 4.65
N GLY A 45 1.19 -24.84 4.68
CA GLY A 45 0.57 -25.79 5.60
C GLY A 45 -0.95 -25.64 5.63
N PRO A 46 -1.66 -26.57 6.29
CA PRO A 46 -3.13 -26.54 6.38
C PRO A 46 -3.67 -25.28 7.09
N ASP A 47 -2.82 -24.62 7.88
CA ASP A 47 -3.13 -23.39 8.61
C ASP A 47 -2.86 -22.11 7.79
N ILE A 48 -2.23 -22.20 6.61
CA ILE A 48 -1.88 -21.05 5.78
C ILE A 48 -2.94 -20.89 4.68
N GLN A 49 -3.91 -20.02 4.95
CA GLN A 49 -5.04 -19.76 4.07
C GLN A 49 -5.64 -18.39 4.35
N LEU A 50 -6.21 -17.76 3.31
CA LEU A 50 -6.94 -16.51 3.42
C LEU A 50 -8.34 -16.68 2.85
N GLY A 51 -9.35 -16.14 3.54
CA GLY A 51 -10.74 -16.34 3.18
C GLY A 51 -11.22 -17.77 3.42
N TYR A 52 -12.45 -18.03 2.98
CA TYR A 52 -13.09 -19.33 3.17
C TYR A 52 -12.46 -20.42 2.29
N PRO A 53 -12.35 -21.66 2.75
CA PRO A 53 -11.84 -22.75 1.92
C PRO A 53 -12.78 -23.09 0.76
N ASP A 54 -12.28 -23.77 -0.28
CA ASP A 54 -13.16 -24.25 -1.35
C ASP A 54 -14.21 -25.23 -0.84
N ALA A 55 -15.33 -25.34 -1.56
CA ALA A 55 -16.52 -26.06 -1.10
C ALA A 55 -16.24 -27.49 -0.55
N PRO A 56 -15.39 -28.33 -1.18
CA PRO A 56 -15.06 -29.64 -0.62
C PRO A 56 -14.29 -29.58 0.71
N GLU A 57 -13.31 -28.68 0.83
CA GLU A 57 -12.52 -28.51 2.07
C GLU A 57 -13.39 -27.91 3.18
N LEU A 58 -14.24 -26.94 2.84
CA LEU A 58 -15.23 -26.35 3.73
C LEU A 58 -16.15 -27.42 4.33
N LEU A 59 -16.76 -28.24 3.49
CA LEU A 59 -17.72 -29.26 3.94
C LEU A 59 -17.03 -30.37 4.72
N ALA A 60 -15.81 -30.75 4.34
CA ALA A 60 -15.00 -31.69 5.12
C ALA A 60 -14.69 -31.15 6.53
N PHE A 61 -14.34 -29.87 6.65
CA PHE A 61 -14.13 -29.21 7.95
C PHE A 61 -15.39 -29.23 8.83
N LEU A 62 -16.57 -29.09 8.22
CA LEU A 62 -17.86 -29.17 8.92
C LEU A 62 -18.30 -30.60 9.27
N GLY A 63 -17.51 -31.62 8.90
CA GLY A 63 -17.78 -33.02 9.23
C GLY A 63 -18.64 -33.77 8.21
N TYR A 64 -18.86 -33.22 7.01
CA TYR A 64 -19.55 -33.94 5.94
C TYR A 64 -18.65 -35.05 5.37
N SER A 65 -19.24 -36.20 5.08
CA SER A 65 -18.52 -37.23 4.33
C SER A 65 -18.20 -36.71 2.92
N LYS A 66 -17.19 -37.29 2.26
CA LYS A 66 -16.81 -36.89 0.90
C LYS A 66 -18.00 -37.00 -0.07
N GLN A 67 -18.84 -38.03 0.07
CA GLN A 67 -20.00 -38.23 -0.78
C GLN A 67 -21.09 -37.19 -0.49
N ASP A 68 -21.42 -36.95 0.78
CA ASP A 68 -22.44 -35.95 1.14
C ASP A 68 -22.03 -34.54 0.70
N ALA A 69 -20.74 -34.22 0.82
CA ALA A 69 -20.19 -32.96 0.35
C ALA A 69 -20.34 -32.81 -1.17
N GLN A 70 -20.02 -33.85 -1.93
CA GLN A 70 -20.17 -33.86 -3.39
C GLN A 70 -21.64 -33.72 -3.81
N ASP A 71 -22.54 -34.46 -3.18
CA ASP A 71 -23.97 -34.41 -3.49
C ASP A 71 -24.57 -33.05 -3.16
N ARG A 72 -24.17 -32.45 -2.03
CA ARG A 72 -24.58 -31.10 -1.64
C ARG A 72 -24.08 -30.05 -2.64
N VAL A 73 -22.81 -30.10 -3.03
CA VAL A 73 -22.24 -29.18 -4.04
C VAL A 73 -22.94 -29.35 -5.38
N ALA A 74 -23.14 -30.58 -5.85
CA ALA A 74 -23.81 -30.87 -7.12
C ALA A 74 -25.25 -30.33 -7.14
N LYS A 75 -26.00 -30.53 -6.04
CA LYS A 75 -27.37 -30.00 -5.89
C LYS A 75 -27.41 -28.47 -5.95
N ILE A 76 -26.53 -27.80 -5.21
CA ILE A 76 -26.47 -26.33 -5.20
C ILE A 76 -26.02 -25.79 -6.55
N LEU A 77 -25.02 -26.43 -7.16
CA LEU A 77 -24.51 -26.06 -8.48
C LEU A 77 -25.57 -26.20 -9.57
N ALA A 78 -26.38 -27.26 -9.53
CA ALA A 78 -27.50 -27.45 -10.46
C ALA A 78 -28.58 -26.37 -10.31
N ALA A 79 -28.80 -25.85 -9.09
CA ALA A 79 -29.81 -24.84 -8.82
C ALA A 79 -29.35 -23.40 -9.10
N HIS A 80 -28.06 -23.09 -8.90
CA HIS A 80 -27.55 -21.71 -8.90
C HIS A 80 -26.49 -21.44 -9.99
N GLY A 81 -25.96 -22.48 -10.64
CA GLY A 81 -24.86 -22.36 -11.61
C GLY A 81 -23.53 -21.96 -10.98
N TYR A 82 -22.44 -22.03 -11.75
CA TYR A 82 -21.06 -21.82 -11.26
C TYR A 82 -20.80 -20.44 -10.65
N LYS A 83 -21.54 -19.40 -11.07
CA LYS A 83 -21.32 -18.04 -10.58
C LYS A 83 -21.80 -17.84 -9.15
N ASP A 84 -22.94 -18.44 -8.80
CA ASP A 84 -23.61 -18.20 -7.52
C ASP A 84 -23.62 -19.43 -6.60
N TYR A 85 -23.10 -20.59 -7.04
CA TYR A 85 -23.14 -21.82 -6.22
C TYR A 85 -22.45 -21.66 -4.86
N TYR A 86 -21.30 -20.98 -4.82
CA TYR A 86 -20.53 -20.85 -3.58
C TYR A 86 -21.27 -19.94 -2.59
N LYS A 87 -21.92 -18.89 -3.09
CA LYS A 87 -22.78 -18.00 -2.32
C LYS A 87 -23.97 -18.75 -1.73
N ALA A 88 -24.65 -19.54 -2.57
CA ALA A 88 -25.75 -20.37 -2.14
C ALA A 88 -25.30 -21.44 -1.13
N LEU A 89 -24.09 -21.97 -1.27
CA LEU A 89 -23.50 -22.91 -0.31
C LEU A 89 -23.31 -22.24 1.05
N ILE A 90 -22.64 -21.09 1.12
CA ILE A 90 -22.44 -20.35 2.38
C ILE A 90 -23.79 -19.96 3.01
N ALA A 91 -24.74 -19.49 2.20
CA ALA A 91 -26.09 -19.14 2.68
C ALA A 91 -26.90 -20.36 3.17
N SER A 92 -26.56 -21.57 2.71
CA SER A 92 -27.22 -22.81 3.14
C SER A 92 -26.66 -23.37 4.46
N LEU A 93 -25.57 -22.81 4.99
CA LEU A 93 -25.00 -23.26 6.25
C LEU A 93 -25.91 -22.87 7.42
N THR A 94 -26.03 -23.77 8.40
CA THR A 94 -26.67 -23.47 9.67
C THR A 94 -25.87 -22.39 10.44
N PRO A 95 -26.51 -21.65 11.38
CA PRO A 95 -25.80 -20.67 12.19
C PRO A 95 -24.58 -21.25 12.93
N ASP A 96 -24.66 -22.49 13.40
CA ASP A 96 -23.56 -23.17 14.10
C ASP A 96 -22.41 -23.53 13.16
N GLU A 97 -22.71 -24.03 11.97
CA GLU A 97 -21.70 -24.30 10.94
C GLU A 97 -20.99 -23.02 10.51
N LYS A 98 -21.75 -21.94 10.29
CA LYS A 98 -21.19 -20.64 9.92
C LYS A 98 -20.27 -20.10 11.03
N SER A 99 -20.71 -20.14 12.28
CA SER A 99 -19.91 -19.70 13.44
C SER A 99 -18.62 -20.51 13.61
N LYS A 100 -18.67 -21.84 13.41
CA LYS A 100 -17.48 -22.71 13.43
C LYS A 100 -16.50 -22.33 12.31
N LEU A 101 -17.02 -22.12 11.11
CA LEU A 101 -16.24 -21.79 9.93
C LEU A 101 -15.58 -20.41 10.04
N GLU A 102 -16.31 -19.39 10.50
CA GLU A 102 -15.80 -18.03 10.74
C GLU A 102 -14.63 -18.03 11.73
N LYS A 103 -14.73 -18.78 12.82
CA LYS A 103 -13.65 -18.92 13.81
C LYS A 103 -12.40 -19.56 13.22
N GLU A 104 -12.57 -20.59 12.41
CA GLU A 104 -11.45 -21.27 11.77
C GLU A 104 -10.78 -20.40 10.70
N VAL A 105 -11.56 -19.72 9.86
CA VAL A 105 -11.04 -18.76 8.88
C VAL A 105 -10.26 -17.65 9.58
N ALA A 106 -10.80 -17.06 10.63
CA ALA A 106 -10.10 -16.02 11.39
C ALA A 106 -8.78 -16.52 12.03
N ARG A 107 -8.75 -17.78 12.47
CA ARG A 107 -7.54 -18.42 13.01
C ARG A 107 -6.48 -18.60 11.92
N LYS A 108 -6.83 -19.18 10.77
CA LYS A 108 -5.92 -19.39 9.64
C LYS A 108 -5.43 -18.08 9.04
N GLU A 109 -6.30 -17.08 8.92
CA GLU A 109 -5.93 -15.75 8.43
C GLU A 109 -4.89 -15.09 9.35
N ARG A 110 -5.07 -15.17 10.67
CA ARG A 110 -4.09 -14.65 11.64
C ARG A 110 -2.72 -15.30 11.47
N ILE A 111 -2.68 -16.64 11.43
CA ILE A 111 -1.43 -17.39 11.24
C ILE A 111 -0.77 -17.00 9.93
N THR A 112 -1.54 -16.91 8.85
CA THR A 112 -1.04 -16.53 7.52
C THR A 112 -0.43 -15.13 7.52
N LEU A 113 -1.09 -14.16 8.14
CA LEU A 113 -0.60 -12.78 8.25
C LEU A 113 0.67 -12.68 9.12
N GLU A 114 0.73 -13.42 10.23
CA GLU A 114 1.91 -13.48 11.10
C GLU A 114 3.13 -14.05 10.35
N GLN A 115 2.94 -15.13 9.59
CA GLN A 115 3.99 -15.69 8.75
C GLN A 115 4.42 -14.69 7.66
N ALA A 116 3.46 -14.09 6.96
CA ALA A 116 3.71 -13.15 5.87
C ALA A 116 4.50 -11.91 6.34
N ALA A 117 4.22 -11.41 7.54
CA ALA A 117 4.89 -10.23 8.11
C ALA A 117 6.41 -10.42 8.32
N SER A 118 6.89 -11.67 8.40
CA SER A 118 8.31 -12.02 8.58
C SER A 118 8.96 -12.62 7.32
N ALA A 119 8.18 -12.81 6.26
CA ALA A 119 8.62 -13.44 5.02
C ALA A 119 9.43 -12.46 4.14
N SER A 120 10.22 -13.03 3.22
CA SER A 120 10.90 -12.26 2.17
C SER A 120 9.92 -11.80 1.08
N ALA A 121 8.86 -12.58 0.85
CA ALA A 121 7.75 -12.28 -0.06
C ALA A 121 6.56 -13.20 0.22
N VAL A 122 5.40 -12.86 -0.36
CA VAL A 122 4.21 -13.71 -0.40
C VAL A 122 3.94 -14.12 -1.85
N LEU A 123 3.74 -15.42 -2.10
CA LEU A 123 3.26 -15.93 -3.38
C LEU A 123 1.81 -16.42 -3.19
N LYS A 124 0.89 -15.84 -3.94
CA LYS A 124 -0.55 -15.99 -3.68
C LYS A 124 -1.32 -16.41 -4.94
N GLY A 125 -2.14 -17.46 -4.82
CA GLY A 125 -3.10 -17.86 -5.83
C GLY A 125 -4.35 -16.98 -5.86
N ALA A 126 -5.32 -17.30 -6.72
CA ALA A 126 -6.56 -16.53 -6.81
C ALA A 126 -7.37 -16.60 -5.49
N LEU A 127 -7.99 -15.49 -5.08
CA LEU A 127 -8.94 -15.47 -3.95
C LEU A 127 -10.32 -15.00 -4.39
N ARG A 128 -11.33 -15.73 -3.95
CA ARG A 128 -12.74 -15.41 -4.10
C ARG A 128 -13.10 -14.23 -3.21
N THR A 129 -13.79 -13.26 -3.79
CA THR A 129 -14.47 -12.18 -3.03
C THR A 129 -15.95 -12.29 -3.36
N MET A 130 -16.79 -12.40 -2.34
CA MET A 130 -18.24 -12.51 -2.52
C MET A 130 -18.83 -11.12 -2.84
N ASP A 131 -19.83 -11.07 -3.71
CA ASP A 131 -20.53 -9.83 -4.11
C ASP A 131 -21.62 -9.39 -3.12
N THR A 132 -21.85 -10.19 -2.08
CA THR A 132 -22.83 -9.93 -1.01
C THR A 132 -22.32 -10.40 0.34
N GLY A 133 -22.75 -9.72 1.39
CA GLY A 133 -22.33 -9.95 2.76
C GLY A 133 -21.43 -8.82 3.27
N ASP A 134 -21.22 -8.76 4.58
CA ASP A 134 -20.46 -7.68 5.23
C ASP A 134 -18.94 -7.90 5.19
N GLU A 135 -18.48 -8.80 4.32
CA GLU A 135 -17.12 -9.29 4.33
C GLU A 135 -16.20 -8.51 3.39
N PRO A 136 -15.11 -7.89 3.89
CA PRO A 136 -14.18 -7.17 3.05
C PRO A 136 -13.37 -8.14 2.16
N SER A 137 -12.84 -7.62 1.05
CA SER A 137 -11.98 -8.41 0.18
C SER A 137 -10.64 -8.67 0.86
N ARG A 138 -10.28 -9.95 1.04
CA ARG A 138 -8.98 -10.33 1.65
C ARG A 138 -7.79 -9.85 0.83
N ASN A 139 -7.96 -9.72 -0.50
CA ASN A 139 -6.94 -9.13 -1.38
C ASN A 139 -6.66 -7.68 -0.96
N VAL A 140 -7.70 -6.88 -0.73
CA VAL A 140 -7.59 -5.48 -0.32
C VAL A 140 -7.06 -5.37 1.11
N THR A 141 -7.52 -6.23 2.02
CA THR A 141 -7.04 -6.27 3.41
C THR A 141 -5.53 -6.49 3.47
N LEU A 142 -5.00 -7.47 2.74
CA LEU A 142 -3.55 -7.72 2.68
C LEU A 142 -2.77 -6.49 2.21
N ARG A 143 -3.22 -5.89 1.11
CA ARG A 143 -2.55 -4.74 0.49
C ARG A 143 -2.46 -3.56 1.46
N LYS A 144 -3.55 -3.26 2.17
CA LYS A 144 -3.58 -2.21 3.19
C LYS A 144 -2.71 -2.55 4.40
N MET A 145 -2.79 -3.78 4.91
CA MET A 145 -2.05 -4.23 6.09
C MET A 145 -0.53 -4.16 5.91
N PHE A 146 -0.04 -4.44 4.69
CA PHE A 146 1.38 -4.44 4.37
C PHE A 146 1.87 -3.20 3.61
N GLU A 147 1.00 -2.18 3.46
CA GLU A 147 1.29 -0.96 2.71
C GLU A 147 1.82 -1.28 1.30
N GLU A 148 1.14 -2.21 0.60
CA GLU A 148 1.45 -2.62 -0.76
C GLU A 148 0.93 -1.60 -1.77
N TYR A 149 1.40 -0.36 -1.65
CA TYR A 149 0.86 0.83 -2.30
C TYR A 149 0.91 0.81 -3.83
N ALA A 150 1.80 0.03 -4.43
CA ALA A 150 1.98 -0.03 -5.88
C ALA A 150 1.72 -1.44 -6.44
N ASN A 151 0.76 -1.53 -7.35
CA ASN A 151 0.49 -2.75 -8.11
C ASN A 151 1.04 -2.60 -9.54
N PHE A 152 2.04 -3.42 -9.88
CA PHE A 152 2.65 -3.46 -11.22
C PHE A 152 2.05 -4.61 -12.03
N ARG A 153 1.52 -4.28 -13.21
CA ARG A 153 0.97 -5.23 -14.19
C ARG A 153 1.60 -4.96 -15.55
N ARG A 154 2.35 -5.92 -16.08
CA ARG A 154 3.00 -5.80 -17.38
C ARG A 154 2.17 -6.50 -18.45
N CYS A 155 1.65 -5.73 -19.39
CA CYS A 155 0.84 -6.22 -20.49
C CYS A 155 1.70 -6.22 -21.75
N VAL A 156 2.22 -7.38 -22.14
CA VAL A 156 3.09 -7.55 -23.32
C VAL A 156 2.40 -8.42 -24.34
N SER A 157 2.25 -7.91 -25.55
CA SER A 157 1.76 -8.69 -26.68
C SER A 157 2.82 -9.69 -27.13
N LEU A 158 2.45 -10.98 -27.10
CA LEU A 158 3.27 -12.04 -27.66
C LEU A 158 2.92 -12.39 -29.11
N ASP A 159 2.02 -11.64 -29.76
CA ASP A 159 1.65 -11.83 -31.16
C ASP A 159 2.87 -11.98 -32.11
N PRO A 160 2.83 -12.92 -33.08
CA PRO A 160 1.77 -13.88 -33.36
C PRO A 160 1.83 -15.17 -32.52
N VAL A 161 2.76 -15.29 -31.56
CA VAL A 161 2.93 -16.48 -30.71
C VAL A 161 1.67 -16.73 -29.88
N ILE A 162 1.16 -15.69 -29.23
CA ILE A 162 -0.16 -15.70 -28.60
C ILE A 162 -1.01 -14.66 -29.33
N PRO A 163 -2.14 -15.07 -29.95
CA PRO A 163 -3.00 -14.14 -30.64
C PRO A 163 -3.42 -12.98 -29.72
N ALA A 164 -3.17 -11.75 -30.16
CA ALA A 164 -3.56 -10.53 -29.46
C ALA A 164 -4.38 -9.63 -30.38
N ILE A 165 -5.10 -8.66 -29.82
CA ILE A 165 -5.84 -7.66 -30.62
C ILE A 165 -4.83 -6.76 -31.34
N HIS A 166 -3.73 -6.42 -30.67
CA HIS A 166 -2.66 -5.58 -31.19
C HIS A 166 -1.29 -6.22 -30.96
N GLY A 167 -0.51 -6.37 -32.03
CA GLY A 167 0.87 -6.83 -31.97
C GLY A 167 1.86 -5.73 -31.54
N GLY A 168 3.00 -6.14 -30.97
CA GLY A 168 4.13 -5.23 -30.67
C GLY A 168 3.91 -4.26 -29.50
N VAL A 169 2.93 -4.54 -28.63
CA VAL A 169 2.58 -3.73 -27.46
C VAL A 169 3.36 -4.19 -26.21
N ASP A 170 3.89 -3.26 -25.42
CA ASP A 170 4.54 -3.52 -24.11
C ASP A 170 4.22 -2.36 -23.14
N ILE A 171 3.17 -2.53 -22.33
CA ILE A 171 2.69 -1.50 -21.41
C ILE A 171 2.92 -1.95 -19.96
N LEU A 172 3.49 -1.06 -19.16
CA LEU A 172 3.57 -1.23 -17.71
C LEU A 172 2.46 -0.40 -17.04
N PHE A 173 1.47 -1.06 -16.46
CA PHE A 173 0.48 -0.44 -15.60
C PHE A 173 1.00 -0.38 -14.16
N VAL A 174 0.90 0.82 -13.57
CA VAL A 174 1.27 1.11 -12.19
C VAL A 174 0.04 1.67 -11.48
N ARG A 175 -0.65 0.79 -10.76
CA ARG A 175 -1.92 1.06 -10.09
C ARG A 175 -1.69 1.40 -8.62
N GLU A 176 -2.26 2.50 -8.15
CA GLU A 176 -2.38 2.79 -6.71
C GLU A 176 -3.27 1.72 -6.05
N ASN A 177 -2.92 1.22 -4.88
CA ASN A 177 -3.42 -0.09 -4.44
C ASN A 177 -3.94 -0.14 -2.99
N VAL A 178 -3.92 0.96 -2.23
CA VAL A 178 -4.31 1.02 -0.81
C VAL A 178 -5.41 2.04 -0.50
N GLU A 179 -5.68 3.00 -1.38
CA GLU A 179 -6.69 4.05 -1.21
C GLU A 179 -7.84 3.95 -2.26
N ASP A 180 -8.42 5.10 -2.66
CA ASP A 180 -9.53 5.27 -3.60
C ASP A 180 -10.83 4.61 -3.11
N LEU A 181 -11.76 4.31 -4.00
CA LEU A 181 -13.01 3.59 -3.69
C LEU A 181 -12.78 2.17 -3.11
N TYR A 182 -11.57 1.62 -3.27
CA TYR A 182 -11.17 0.34 -2.67
C TYR A 182 -10.88 0.51 -1.16
N ALA A 183 -11.03 1.72 -0.61
CA ALA A 183 -11.19 1.94 0.82
C ALA A 183 -12.36 1.12 1.41
N GLN A 184 -13.38 0.79 0.60
CA GLN A 184 -14.61 0.07 1.02
C GLN A 184 -15.38 0.79 2.13
N ILE A 185 -15.39 2.14 2.10
CA ILE A 185 -16.16 2.96 3.03
C ILE A 185 -17.50 3.26 2.37
N GLU A 186 -18.48 2.42 2.67
CA GLU A 186 -19.83 2.50 2.13
C GLU A 186 -20.86 2.62 3.25
N GLN A 187 -21.91 3.39 3.01
CA GLN A 187 -22.99 3.59 3.96
C GLN A 187 -24.34 3.71 3.25
N ARG A 188 -25.37 3.16 3.88
CA ARG A 188 -26.76 3.32 3.44
C ARG A 188 -27.40 4.41 4.29
N LEU A 189 -27.50 5.65 3.76
CA LEU A 189 -28.07 6.78 4.50
C LEU A 189 -29.60 6.65 4.65
N THR A 190 -30.26 6.07 3.64
CA THR A 190 -31.68 5.72 3.69
C THR A 190 -31.90 4.40 2.96
N ARG A 191 -33.08 3.78 3.10
CA ARG A 191 -33.38 2.49 2.45
C ARG A 191 -33.00 2.45 0.97
N ASN A 192 -33.22 3.55 0.24
CA ASN A 192 -33.00 3.67 -1.20
C ASN A 192 -31.81 4.58 -1.56
N TYR A 193 -30.96 4.94 -0.60
CA TYR A 193 -29.79 5.79 -0.84
C TYR A 193 -28.54 5.17 -0.22
N ALA A 194 -27.64 4.70 -1.09
CA ALA A 194 -26.32 4.22 -0.73
C ALA A 194 -25.26 5.22 -1.19
N GLN A 195 -24.18 5.33 -0.42
CA GLN A 195 -23.05 6.20 -0.66
C GLN A 195 -21.76 5.41 -0.50
N ALA A 196 -20.83 5.59 -1.44
CA ALA A 196 -19.45 5.16 -1.32
C ALA A 196 -18.52 6.38 -1.23
N GLN A 197 -17.50 6.33 -0.37
CA GLN A 197 -16.53 7.40 -0.21
C GLN A 197 -15.23 7.09 -0.94
N ARG A 198 -14.82 8.02 -1.82
CA ARG A 198 -13.53 8.00 -2.50
C ARG A 198 -12.50 8.80 -1.69
N HIS A 199 -11.37 8.18 -1.36
CA HIS A 199 -10.28 8.81 -0.62
C HIS A 199 -8.99 8.80 -1.42
N ASN A 200 -8.38 9.97 -1.61
CA ASN A 200 -7.04 10.10 -2.17
C ASN A 200 -6.24 11.05 -1.30
N SER A 201 -4.99 10.70 -1.01
CA SER A 201 -4.03 11.53 -0.29
C SER A 201 -2.93 12.02 -1.23
N VAL A 202 -2.33 13.16 -0.89
CA VAL A 202 -1.14 13.68 -1.61
C VAL A 202 0.01 12.67 -1.50
N GLU A 203 0.18 12.05 -0.33
CA GLU A 203 1.23 11.05 -0.09
C GLU A 203 1.05 9.81 -0.97
N GLY A 204 -0.14 9.23 -1.03
CA GLY A 204 -0.46 8.07 -1.86
C GLY A 204 -0.27 8.38 -3.35
N CYS A 205 -0.77 9.53 -3.81
CA CYS A 205 -0.56 10.00 -5.18
C CYS A 205 0.94 10.15 -5.50
N GLU A 206 1.72 10.81 -4.64
CA GLU A 206 3.14 11.02 -4.89
C GLU A 206 3.90 9.69 -4.91
N LYS A 207 3.64 8.79 -3.95
CA LYS A 207 4.26 7.46 -3.89
C LYS A 207 4.05 6.67 -5.18
N ILE A 208 2.81 6.58 -5.67
CA ILE A 208 2.52 5.78 -6.86
C ILE A 208 3.07 6.41 -8.14
N ILE A 209 2.99 7.74 -8.26
CA ILE A 209 3.50 8.44 -9.43
C ILE A 209 5.02 8.35 -9.47
N VAL A 210 5.72 8.55 -8.35
CA VAL A 210 7.17 8.33 -8.26
C VAL A 210 7.52 6.89 -8.61
N ALA A 211 6.77 5.90 -8.10
CA ALA A 211 7.02 4.50 -8.43
C ALA A 211 6.94 4.23 -9.95
N ALA A 212 6.02 4.88 -10.66
CA ALA A 212 5.90 4.78 -12.12
C ALA A 212 7.08 5.42 -12.86
N PHE A 213 7.49 6.64 -12.48
CA PHE A 213 8.65 7.31 -13.09
C PHE A 213 9.97 6.60 -12.81
N GLU A 214 10.16 6.11 -11.58
CA GLU A 214 11.33 5.31 -11.21
C GLU A 214 11.37 3.98 -11.96
N ALA A 215 10.22 3.31 -12.13
CA ALA A 215 10.14 2.12 -12.99
C ALA A 215 10.50 2.45 -14.44
N ALA A 216 10.04 3.60 -14.96
CA ALA A 216 10.35 4.01 -16.31
C ALA A 216 11.86 4.19 -16.52
N LEU A 217 12.54 4.90 -15.61
CA LEU A 217 14.00 5.10 -15.66
C LEU A 217 14.77 3.78 -15.62
N ARG A 218 14.45 2.91 -14.64
CA ARG A 218 15.17 1.65 -14.44
C ARG A 218 15.02 0.70 -15.63
N GLU A 219 13.86 0.68 -16.27
CA GLU A 219 13.60 -0.18 -17.41
C GLU A 219 14.00 0.45 -18.75
N GLY A 220 14.53 1.68 -18.73
CA GLY A 220 14.90 2.42 -19.94
C GLY A 220 13.71 2.85 -20.79
N ARG A 221 12.50 2.83 -20.23
CA ARG A 221 11.25 3.32 -20.83
C ARG A 221 11.33 4.83 -21.01
N LYS A 222 10.53 5.36 -21.93
CA LYS A 222 10.64 6.75 -22.42
C LYS A 222 9.49 7.62 -21.99
N LYS A 223 8.34 7.05 -21.64
CA LYS A 223 7.13 7.83 -21.39
C LYS A 223 6.31 7.32 -20.21
N VAL A 224 5.81 8.25 -19.39
CA VAL A 224 4.84 7.98 -18.32
C VAL A 224 3.55 8.76 -18.57
N SER A 225 2.43 8.07 -18.65
CA SER A 225 1.10 8.63 -18.92
C SER A 225 0.25 8.57 -17.65
N GLY A 226 -0.24 9.72 -17.16
CA GLY A 226 -1.17 9.79 -16.03
C GLY A 226 -2.62 9.74 -16.50
N LEU A 227 -3.45 8.85 -15.94
CA LEU A 227 -4.87 8.71 -16.31
C LEU A 227 -5.77 8.95 -15.09
N GLU A 228 -6.76 9.86 -15.19
CA GLU A 228 -7.70 10.18 -14.09
C GLU A 228 -8.93 10.95 -14.63
N LYS A 229 -9.95 11.22 -13.81
CA LYS A 229 -11.16 11.99 -14.20
C LYS A 229 -11.26 13.38 -13.53
N PRO A 230 -10.25 14.28 -13.64
CA PRO A 230 -10.25 15.56 -12.90
C PRO A 230 -11.33 16.55 -13.37
N ASN A 231 -11.89 16.37 -14.57
CA ASN A 231 -12.99 17.20 -15.07
C ASN A 231 -14.31 16.97 -14.32
N ILE A 232 -14.49 15.78 -13.73
CA ILE A 232 -15.65 15.43 -12.89
C ILE A 232 -15.23 15.39 -11.42
N LEU A 233 -14.18 14.65 -11.10
CA LEU A 233 -13.65 14.45 -9.75
C LEU A 233 -12.61 15.54 -9.45
N LYS A 234 -13.08 16.79 -9.36
CA LYS A 234 -12.23 17.99 -9.27
C LYS A 234 -11.29 18.00 -8.06
N ILE A 235 -11.69 17.38 -6.95
CA ILE A 235 -10.89 17.32 -5.72
C ILE A 235 -9.93 16.14 -5.78
N THR A 236 -10.43 14.90 -5.72
CA THR A 236 -9.59 13.69 -5.66
C THR A 236 -8.80 13.46 -6.96
N GLY A 237 -9.45 13.59 -8.12
CA GLY A 237 -8.80 13.48 -9.42
C GLY A 237 -7.95 14.71 -9.78
N GLY A 238 -8.40 15.90 -9.39
CA GLY A 238 -7.61 17.12 -9.54
C GLY A 238 -6.31 17.10 -8.73
N MET A 239 -6.35 16.60 -7.50
CA MET A 239 -5.18 16.38 -6.64
C MET A 239 -4.18 15.43 -7.31
N PHE A 240 -4.63 14.27 -7.81
CA PHE A 240 -3.77 13.34 -8.54
C PHE A 240 -3.10 14.02 -9.74
N LYS A 241 -3.86 14.77 -10.56
CA LYS A 241 -3.31 15.52 -11.70
C LYS A 241 -2.26 16.55 -11.28
N GLN A 242 -2.52 17.30 -10.20
CA GLN A 242 -1.58 18.29 -9.69
C GLN A 242 -0.27 17.63 -9.25
N VAL A 243 -0.36 16.56 -8.45
CA VAL A 243 0.82 15.80 -8.00
C VAL A 243 1.56 15.18 -9.17
N PHE A 244 0.84 14.66 -10.18
CA PHE A 244 1.45 14.11 -11.40
C PHE A 244 2.31 15.15 -12.12
N ASN A 245 1.77 16.35 -12.36
CA ASN A 245 2.52 17.41 -13.03
C ASN A 245 3.75 17.84 -12.24
N GLN A 246 3.64 17.90 -10.90
CA GLN A 246 4.76 18.23 -10.02
C GLN A 246 5.86 17.18 -10.06
N VAL A 247 5.50 15.89 -10.03
CA VAL A 247 6.47 14.79 -10.11
C VAL A 247 7.09 14.75 -11.51
N ALA A 248 6.28 14.80 -12.57
CA ALA A 248 6.73 14.78 -13.96
C ALA A 248 7.80 15.86 -14.26
N ALA A 249 7.64 17.07 -13.70
CA ALA A 249 8.62 18.13 -13.84
C ALA A 249 10.02 17.76 -13.29
N ARG A 250 10.08 16.91 -12.26
CA ARG A 250 11.34 16.42 -11.65
C ARG A 250 12.07 15.42 -12.54
N TYR A 251 11.35 14.68 -13.39
CA TYR A 251 11.91 13.64 -14.27
C TYR A 251 12.14 14.11 -15.71
N LYS A 252 11.64 15.28 -16.09
CA LYS A 252 11.81 15.83 -17.45
C LYS A 252 13.28 15.98 -17.86
N SER A 253 14.15 16.43 -16.95
CA SER A 253 15.59 16.57 -17.22
C SER A 253 16.31 15.21 -17.38
N LEU A 254 15.67 14.12 -16.97
CA LEU A 254 16.20 12.75 -17.11
C LEU A 254 15.72 12.08 -18.41
N GLY A 255 15.04 12.83 -19.29
CA GLY A 255 14.62 12.35 -20.61
C GLY A 255 13.36 11.48 -20.60
N ILE A 256 12.57 11.50 -19.51
CA ILE A 256 11.26 10.85 -19.47
C ILE A 256 10.19 11.83 -19.94
N GLU A 257 9.52 11.49 -21.02
CA GLU A 257 8.33 12.19 -21.50
C GLU A 257 7.13 11.90 -20.59
N SER A 258 6.20 12.85 -20.52
CA SER A 258 4.96 12.65 -19.78
C SER A 258 3.78 13.32 -20.45
N ASP A 259 2.63 12.67 -20.38
CA ASP A 259 1.34 13.23 -20.76
C ASP A 259 0.26 12.81 -19.76
N PHE A 260 -0.89 13.47 -19.85
CA PHE A 260 -2.01 13.24 -18.95
C PHE A 260 -3.30 13.12 -19.74
N HIS A 261 -4.06 12.04 -19.52
CA HIS A 261 -5.30 11.76 -20.21
C HIS A 261 -6.47 11.75 -19.22
N ILE A 262 -7.63 12.19 -19.70
CA ILE A 262 -8.87 11.91 -18.97
C ILE A 262 -9.14 10.41 -19.12
N ILE A 263 -9.50 9.72 -18.03
CA ILE A 263 -9.52 8.25 -17.98
C ILE A 263 -10.33 7.59 -19.11
N ASP A 264 -11.48 8.14 -19.49
CA ASP A 264 -12.30 7.58 -20.57
C ASP A 264 -11.64 7.72 -21.95
N ASP A 265 -11.08 8.88 -22.26
CA ASP A 265 -10.31 9.09 -23.50
C ASP A 265 -9.02 8.25 -23.51
N GLY A 266 -8.32 8.19 -22.37
CA GLY A 266 -7.12 7.39 -22.18
C GLY A 266 -7.38 5.89 -22.41
N LEU A 267 -8.49 5.35 -21.87
CA LEU A 267 -8.86 3.94 -22.07
C LEU A 267 -9.37 3.67 -23.48
N ALA A 268 -10.10 4.59 -24.11
CA ALA A 268 -10.48 4.46 -25.52
C ALA A 268 -9.24 4.42 -26.42
N LYS A 269 -8.26 5.29 -26.16
CA LYS A 269 -6.96 5.30 -26.85
C LYS A 269 -6.14 4.04 -26.56
N LEU A 270 -6.17 3.53 -25.33
CA LEU A 270 -5.50 2.28 -24.96
C LEU A 270 -6.06 1.11 -25.75
N ALA A 271 -7.39 1.04 -25.91
CA ALA A 271 -8.04 -0.01 -26.68
C ALA A 271 -7.76 0.11 -28.18
N ALA A 272 -7.76 1.33 -28.74
CA ALA A 272 -7.61 1.54 -30.19
C ALA A 272 -6.15 1.61 -30.66
N SER A 273 -5.24 2.11 -29.82
CA SER A 273 -3.85 2.40 -30.15
C SER A 273 -2.94 2.21 -28.93
N PRO A 274 -2.87 0.98 -28.39
CA PRO A 274 -2.14 0.67 -27.16
C PRO A 274 -0.64 1.01 -27.22
N ALA A 275 -0.02 0.91 -28.40
CA ALA A 275 1.40 1.25 -28.60
C ALA A 275 1.76 2.73 -28.33
N SER A 276 0.75 3.59 -28.14
CA SER A 276 0.96 4.99 -27.72
C SER A 276 1.27 5.17 -26.23
N PHE A 277 1.12 4.09 -25.45
CA PHE A 277 1.43 4.02 -24.03
C PHE A 277 2.69 3.18 -23.78
N ASP A 278 3.43 3.57 -22.74
CA ASP A 278 4.66 2.90 -22.31
C ASP A 278 4.52 2.54 -20.81
N VAL A 279 4.60 3.53 -19.91
CA VAL A 279 4.14 3.38 -18.51
C VAL A 279 2.83 4.14 -18.31
N VAL A 280 1.86 3.51 -17.66
CA VAL A 280 0.58 4.13 -17.28
C VAL A 280 0.47 4.14 -15.77
N VAL A 281 0.13 5.29 -15.18
CA VAL A 281 -0.11 5.45 -13.74
C VAL A 281 -1.48 6.05 -13.46
N THR A 282 -2.20 5.48 -12.49
CA THR A 282 -3.57 5.87 -12.16
C THR A 282 -3.99 5.41 -10.75
N THR A 283 -5.16 5.83 -10.27
CA THR A 283 -5.71 5.45 -8.96
C THR A 283 -6.29 4.04 -8.96
N ASN A 284 -6.63 3.51 -7.77
CA ASN A 284 -7.02 2.11 -7.59
C ASN A 284 -8.11 1.60 -8.52
N MET A 285 -9.28 2.24 -8.56
CA MET A 285 -10.41 1.73 -9.34
C MET A 285 -10.14 1.78 -10.84
N PHE A 286 -9.56 2.89 -11.31
CA PHE A 286 -9.21 3.05 -12.72
C PHE A 286 -8.05 2.15 -13.14
N GLY A 287 -7.11 1.88 -12.24
CA GLY A 287 -6.02 0.96 -12.46
C GLY A 287 -6.49 -0.48 -12.60
N ASP A 288 -7.50 -0.89 -11.83
CA ASP A 288 -8.10 -2.22 -12.00
C ASP A 288 -8.70 -2.37 -13.40
N ILE A 289 -9.62 -1.48 -13.76
CA ILE A 289 -10.32 -1.51 -15.05
C ILE A 289 -9.34 -1.38 -16.22
N GLY A 290 -8.44 -0.40 -16.14
CA GLY A 290 -7.52 -0.09 -17.24
C GLY A 290 -6.49 -1.18 -17.51
N SER A 291 -5.96 -1.79 -16.46
CA SER A 291 -5.00 -2.89 -16.62
C SER A 291 -5.67 -4.18 -17.12
N ASP A 292 -6.92 -4.47 -16.73
CA ASP A 292 -7.71 -5.58 -17.29
C ASP A 292 -7.92 -5.43 -18.80
N ILE A 293 -8.27 -4.21 -19.24
CA ILE A 293 -8.37 -3.87 -20.67
C ILE A 293 -7.02 -4.07 -21.36
N ALA A 294 -5.93 -3.57 -20.78
CA ALA A 294 -4.60 -3.72 -21.35
C ALA A 294 -4.18 -5.20 -21.47
N ALA A 295 -4.44 -6.01 -20.45
CA ALA A 295 -4.18 -7.44 -20.47
C ALA A 295 -4.96 -8.12 -21.61
N GLN A 296 -6.25 -7.81 -21.75
CA GLN A 296 -7.08 -8.35 -22.83
C GLN A 296 -6.60 -7.94 -24.22
N VAL A 297 -6.16 -6.70 -24.38
CA VAL A 297 -5.58 -6.18 -25.63
C VAL A 297 -4.29 -6.93 -26.01
N THR A 298 -3.49 -7.34 -25.02
CA THR A 298 -2.18 -7.97 -25.23
C THR A 298 -2.18 -9.50 -25.24
N GLY A 299 -3.33 -10.17 -25.05
CA GLY A 299 -3.43 -11.64 -25.16
C GLY A 299 -4.21 -12.33 -24.04
N GLY A 300 -4.67 -11.59 -23.02
CA GLY A 300 -5.55 -12.07 -21.97
C GLY A 300 -4.93 -12.03 -20.56
N ILE A 301 -5.81 -12.05 -19.56
CA ILE A 301 -5.45 -11.95 -18.13
C ILE A 301 -4.61 -13.15 -17.63
N GLY A 302 -4.73 -14.32 -18.27
CA GLY A 302 -3.97 -15.53 -17.93
C GLY A 302 -2.45 -15.42 -18.15
N PHE A 303 -1.99 -14.35 -18.78
CA PHE A 303 -0.58 -14.08 -19.09
C PHE A 303 0.04 -12.96 -18.24
N VAL A 304 -0.75 -12.30 -17.39
CA VAL A 304 -0.32 -11.10 -16.65
C VAL A 304 -0.28 -11.40 -15.16
N SER A 305 0.91 -11.24 -14.56
CA SER A 305 1.07 -11.23 -13.10
C SER A 305 0.63 -9.89 -12.50
N SER A 306 0.21 -9.94 -11.24
CA SER A 306 -0.13 -8.78 -10.42
C SER A 306 0.85 -8.70 -9.26
N ASN A 307 1.73 -7.70 -9.30
CA ASN A 307 2.86 -7.59 -8.37
C ASN A 307 2.62 -6.41 -7.42
N ASN A 308 2.22 -6.73 -6.18
CA ASN A 308 1.88 -5.76 -5.15
C ASN A 308 3.14 -5.45 -4.32
N ILE A 309 3.60 -4.21 -4.37
CA ILE A 309 4.88 -3.78 -3.82
C ILE A 309 4.64 -2.89 -2.60
N GLY A 310 5.23 -3.29 -1.47
CA GLY A 310 5.09 -2.62 -0.19
C GLY A 310 6.23 -2.91 0.76
N LYS A 311 5.95 -2.81 2.07
CA LYS A 311 6.89 -3.22 3.12
C LYS A 311 7.16 -4.72 3.07
N ILE A 312 6.07 -5.48 2.95
CA ILE A 312 6.06 -6.86 2.45
C ILE A 312 5.48 -6.79 1.04
N SER A 313 5.97 -7.62 0.12
CA SER A 313 5.48 -7.63 -1.26
C SER A 313 4.85 -8.98 -1.60
N MET A 314 3.76 -8.91 -2.35
CA MET A 314 2.94 -10.05 -2.71
C MET A 314 2.83 -10.18 -4.23
N PHE A 315 3.07 -11.39 -4.72
CA PHE A 315 3.07 -11.75 -6.13
C PHE A 315 1.92 -12.72 -6.38
N GLU A 316 1.05 -12.38 -7.32
CA GLU A 316 -0.17 -13.14 -7.58
C GLU A 316 -0.50 -13.18 -9.06
N THR A 317 -1.43 -14.07 -9.42
CA THR A 317 -2.10 -14.00 -10.72
C THR A 317 -3.04 -12.79 -10.74
N MET A 318 -3.17 -12.13 -11.88
CA MET A 318 -4.17 -11.07 -12.07
C MET A 318 -5.60 -11.63 -12.14
N GLY A 319 -5.76 -12.89 -12.56
CA GLY A 319 -7.05 -13.55 -12.72
C GLY A 319 -7.72 -13.99 -11.41
N GLY A 320 -9.06 -14.13 -11.46
CA GLY A 320 -9.87 -14.66 -10.36
C GLY A 320 -9.82 -16.19 -10.24
N THR A 321 -10.73 -16.77 -9.44
CA THR A 321 -10.72 -18.20 -9.10
C THR A 321 -11.14 -19.13 -10.24
N ALA A 322 -11.78 -18.60 -11.30
CA ALA A 322 -12.24 -19.36 -12.46
C ALA A 322 -12.96 -20.67 -12.08
N ASP A 323 -13.98 -20.55 -11.24
CA ASP A 323 -14.70 -21.67 -10.62
C ASP A 323 -15.36 -22.58 -11.67
N ASP A 324 -15.72 -22.05 -12.84
CA ASP A 324 -16.22 -22.80 -13.99
C ASP A 324 -15.18 -23.79 -14.54
N ILE A 325 -13.90 -23.44 -14.55
CA ILE A 325 -12.81 -24.33 -14.97
C ILE A 325 -12.40 -25.26 -13.82
N ALA A 326 -12.36 -24.74 -12.60
CA ALA A 326 -11.99 -25.50 -11.41
C ALA A 326 -13.02 -26.61 -11.08
N LEU A 327 -14.31 -26.35 -11.29
CA LEU A 327 -15.42 -27.28 -10.98
C LEU A 327 -16.01 -27.94 -12.22
N GLY A 328 -15.97 -27.29 -13.39
CA GLY A 328 -16.59 -27.74 -14.63
C GLY A 328 -15.92 -28.92 -15.30
N SER A 329 -15.00 -29.58 -14.59
CA SER A 329 -14.38 -30.82 -14.99
C SER A 329 -15.31 -32.04 -14.85
N GLN A 330 -16.58 -31.91 -15.27
CA GLN A 330 -17.45 -33.05 -15.61
C GLN A 330 -16.85 -33.88 -16.78
N LYS A 331 -15.85 -33.33 -17.50
CA LYS A 331 -15.04 -34.03 -18.52
C LYS A 331 -13.61 -34.38 -18.08
N SER A 332 -13.11 -33.89 -16.94
CA SER A 332 -11.73 -34.16 -16.47
C SER A 332 -11.61 -34.11 -14.95
N PRO A 333 -12.16 -35.10 -14.21
CA PRO A 333 -12.05 -35.14 -12.75
C PRO A 333 -10.59 -34.99 -12.30
N GLY A 334 -10.24 -33.89 -11.62
CA GLY A 334 -8.89 -33.66 -11.08
C GLY A 334 -8.16 -32.37 -11.52
N GLY A 335 -8.85 -31.41 -12.15
CA GLY A 335 -8.23 -30.16 -12.61
C GLY A 335 -7.36 -30.37 -13.85
N ASN A 336 -6.30 -29.57 -14.00
CA ASN A 336 -5.32 -29.57 -15.11
C ASN A 336 -5.74 -28.77 -16.35
N LEU A 337 -6.56 -27.73 -16.16
CA LEU A 337 -7.10 -26.93 -17.27
C LEU A 337 -6.68 -25.46 -17.23
N ALA A 338 -6.18 -24.97 -16.09
CA ALA A 338 -5.84 -23.57 -15.90
C ALA A 338 -4.60 -23.15 -16.71
N ASN A 339 -4.54 -21.88 -17.10
CA ASN A 339 -3.29 -21.30 -17.60
C ASN A 339 -2.42 -20.90 -16.40
N PRO A 340 -1.25 -21.54 -16.16
CA PRO A 340 -0.41 -21.20 -15.02
C PRO A 340 0.53 -20.03 -15.29
N VAL A 341 0.58 -19.49 -16.52
CA VAL A 341 1.61 -18.52 -16.94
C VAL A 341 1.63 -17.27 -16.06
N ALA A 342 0.48 -16.67 -15.75
CA ALA A 342 0.42 -15.50 -14.88
C ALA A 342 1.04 -15.74 -13.49
N LEU A 343 0.78 -16.89 -12.86
CA LEU A 343 1.34 -17.19 -11.53
C LEU A 343 2.81 -17.61 -11.60
N ILE A 344 3.22 -18.30 -12.66
CA ILE A 344 4.63 -18.61 -12.94
C ILE A 344 5.42 -17.31 -13.15
N ASP A 345 4.85 -16.35 -13.88
CA ASP A 345 5.44 -15.02 -14.07
C ASP A 345 5.51 -14.26 -12.74
N GLY A 346 4.45 -14.29 -11.92
CA GLY A 346 4.46 -13.72 -10.58
C GLY A 346 5.55 -14.34 -9.69
N ALA A 347 5.75 -15.66 -9.76
CA ALA A 347 6.82 -16.35 -9.05
C ALA A 347 8.21 -15.95 -9.56
N ALA A 348 8.36 -15.70 -10.87
CA ALA A 348 9.61 -15.17 -11.43
C ALA A 348 9.88 -13.74 -10.95
N GLU A 349 8.87 -12.87 -10.97
CA GLU A 349 8.96 -11.49 -10.48
C GLU A 349 9.24 -11.45 -8.96
N MET A 350 8.72 -12.40 -8.20
CA MET A 350 9.05 -12.60 -6.80
C MET A 350 10.54 -12.87 -6.59
N LEU A 351 11.13 -13.79 -7.35
CA LEU A 351 12.57 -14.08 -7.26
C LEU A 351 13.40 -12.84 -7.60
N ILE A 352 13.00 -12.11 -8.64
CA ILE A 352 13.67 -10.87 -9.04
C ILE A 352 13.57 -9.81 -7.94
N HIS A 353 12.40 -9.70 -7.29
CA HIS A 353 12.17 -8.79 -6.16
C HIS A 353 13.01 -9.13 -4.94
N ILE A 354 13.09 -10.42 -4.55
CA ILE A 354 13.92 -10.89 -3.44
C ILE A 354 15.40 -10.53 -3.68
N GLY A 355 15.82 -10.58 -4.95
CA GLY A 355 17.16 -10.22 -5.38
C GLY A 355 18.22 -11.24 -4.95
N GLY A 356 19.49 -10.92 -5.21
CA GLY A 356 20.60 -11.87 -5.11
C GLY A 356 20.82 -12.61 -6.42
N HIS A 357 22.07 -12.85 -6.77
CA HIS A 357 22.47 -13.39 -8.07
C HIS A 357 21.70 -14.67 -8.46
N ALA A 358 21.57 -15.62 -7.53
CA ALA A 358 20.85 -16.87 -7.76
C ALA A 358 19.36 -16.66 -8.07
N ASN A 359 18.68 -15.76 -7.34
CA ASN A 359 17.26 -15.49 -7.56
C ASN A 359 17.02 -14.69 -8.84
N LEU A 360 17.88 -13.71 -9.15
CA LEU A 360 17.81 -12.94 -10.40
C LEU A 360 17.95 -13.87 -11.61
N GLN A 361 18.97 -14.73 -11.59
CA GLN A 361 19.19 -15.72 -12.65
C GLN A 361 18.03 -16.71 -12.76
N ALA A 362 17.49 -17.19 -11.64
CA ALA A 362 16.34 -18.08 -11.63
C ALA A 362 15.07 -17.44 -12.22
N GLY A 363 14.76 -16.19 -11.83
CA GLY A 363 13.62 -15.45 -12.36
C GLY A 363 13.74 -15.19 -13.87
N GLU A 364 14.93 -14.79 -14.34
CA GLU A 364 15.20 -14.65 -15.78
C GLU A 364 15.05 -15.97 -16.53
N MET A 365 15.51 -17.07 -15.92
CA MET A 365 15.44 -18.41 -16.53
C MET A 365 14.00 -18.90 -16.66
N ILE A 366 13.15 -18.68 -15.65
CA ILE A 366 11.72 -19.00 -15.71
C ILE A 366 11.04 -18.22 -16.84
N LYS A 367 11.30 -16.90 -16.93
CA LYS A 367 10.75 -16.05 -17.98
C LYS A 367 11.21 -16.49 -19.38
N ALA A 368 12.50 -16.74 -19.55
CA ALA A 368 13.09 -17.21 -20.81
C ALA A 368 12.53 -18.58 -21.23
N ALA A 369 12.42 -19.52 -20.28
CA ALA A 369 11.87 -20.85 -20.53
C ALA A 369 10.38 -20.78 -20.92
N THR A 370 9.59 -19.99 -20.20
CA THR A 370 8.17 -19.79 -20.50
C THR A 370 7.96 -19.22 -21.90
N LEU A 371 8.69 -18.16 -22.26
CA LEU A 371 8.66 -17.59 -23.62
C LEU A 371 9.07 -18.59 -24.69
N THR A 372 10.10 -19.41 -24.42
CA THR A 372 10.59 -20.44 -25.35
C THR A 372 9.56 -21.54 -25.56
N VAL A 373 8.86 -21.98 -24.51
CA VAL A 373 7.78 -22.99 -24.61
C VAL A 373 6.62 -22.48 -25.45
N LEU A 374 6.17 -21.24 -25.21
CA LEU A 374 5.15 -20.59 -26.02
C LEU A 374 5.59 -20.47 -27.49
N GLN A 375 6.85 -20.09 -27.72
CA GLN A 375 7.43 -19.96 -29.07
C GLN A 375 7.51 -21.30 -29.82
N LYS A 376 7.75 -22.41 -29.12
CA LYS A 376 7.68 -23.75 -29.73
C LYS A 376 6.26 -24.09 -30.21
N GLY A 377 5.27 -23.27 -29.86
CA GLY A 377 3.88 -23.39 -30.29
C GLY A 377 3.00 -24.11 -29.27
N TYR A 378 3.51 -24.42 -28.07
CA TYR A 378 2.71 -25.02 -27.00
C TYR A 378 1.83 -23.95 -26.32
N TYR A 379 0.60 -24.30 -25.96
CA TYR A 379 -0.37 -23.37 -25.36
C TYR A 379 -1.37 -24.07 -24.44
N THR A 380 -2.07 -23.30 -23.62
CA THR A 380 -3.08 -23.77 -22.64
C THR A 380 -4.52 -23.54 -23.11
N ASN A 381 -5.50 -23.94 -22.30
CA ASN A 381 -6.93 -23.99 -22.70
C ASN A 381 -7.57 -22.66 -23.07
N ASP A 382 -7.08 -21.57 -22.50
CA ASP A 382 -7.53 -20.20 -22.73
C ASP A 382 -7.05 -19.62 -24.06
N VAL A 383 -6.05 -20.24 -24.70
CA VAL A 383 -5.54 -19.84 -26.01
C VAL A 383 -6.23 -20.64 -27.13
N LYS A 384 -6.70 -19.92 -28.15
CA LYS A 384 -7.17 -20.54 -29.40
C LYS A 384 -6.00 -20.68 -30.36
N ALA A 385 -5.83 -21.87 -30.94
CA ALA A 385 -4.80 -22.12 -31.93
C ALA A 385 -4.98 -21.23 -33.16
N GLY A 386 -3.97 -20.41 -33.47
CA GLY A 386 -3.90 -19.61 -34.68
C GLY A 386 -2.99 -20.24 -35.74
N LEU A 387 -2.68 -19.47 -36.79
CA LEU A 387 -1.74 -19.86 -37.84
C LEU A 387 -0.36 -20.20 -37.27
N TYR A 388 0.09 -19.47 -36.24
CA TYR A 388 1.38 -19.71 -35.60
C TYR A 388 1.49 -21.13 -35.03
N GLN A 389 0.49 -21.57 -34.27
CA GLN A 389 0.46 -22.92 -33.69
C GLN A 389 0.40 -23.99 -34.79
N GLN A 390 -0.37 -23.75 -35.86
CA GLN A 390 -0.49 -24.68 -36.99
C GLN A 390 0.86 -24.83 -37.73
N ASP A 391 1.54 -23.72 -38.00
CA ASP A 391 2.84 -23.72 -38.65
C ASP A 391 3.91 -24.41 -37.80
N LYS A 392 3.91 -24.17 -36.48
CA LYS A 392 4.82 -24.83 -35.54
C LYS A 392 4.56 -26.33 -35.45
N ALA A 393 3.30 -26.73 -35.35
CA ALA A 393 2.92 -28.14 -35.36
C ALA A 393 3.43 -28.83 -36.64
N LYS A 394 3.21 -28.20 -37.80
CA LYS A 394 3.71 -28.71 -39.10
C LYS A 394 5.23 -28.81 -39.15
N GLN A 395 5.96 -27.80 -38.65
CA GLN A 395 7.43 -27.81 -38.58
C GLN A 395 7.96 -28.95 -37.70
N LEU A 396 7.24 -29.29 -36.62
CA LEU A 396 7.59 -30.35 -35.69
C LEU A 396 7.07 -31.73 -36.10
N GLY A 397 6.32 -31.84 -37.20
CA GLY A 397 5.66 -33.08 -37.61
C GLY A 397 4.58 -33.55 -36.62
N MET A 398 3.96 -32.61 -35.90
CA MET A 398 2.95 -32.83 -34.87
C MET A 398 1.56 -32.37 -35.33
N ASP A 399 0.50 -32.91 -34.73
CA ASP A 399 -0.85 -32.36 -34.86
C ASP A 399 -1.00 -31.11 -33.97
N VAL A 400 -1.69 -30.08 -34.45
CA VAL A 400 -1.92 -28.84 -33.70
C VAL A 400 -2.68 -29.08 -32.40
N ALA A 401 -3.52 -30.13 -32.33
CA ALA A 401 -4.19 -30.53 -31.09
C ALA A 401 -3.20 -31.01 -30.03
N SER A 402 -2.11 -31.67 -30.43
CA SER A 402 -1.05 -32.14 -29.53
C SER A 402 -0.13 -31.02 -29.00
N MET A 403 -0.26 -29.81 -29.55
CA MET A 403 0.39 -28.61 -29.03
C MET A 403 -0.38 -27.98 -27.86
N LYS A 404 -1.66 -28.34 -27.68
CA LYS A 404 -2.49 -27.88 -26.56
C LYS A 404 -2.21 -28.73 -25.32
N LEU A 405 -1.78 -28.10 -24.24
CA LEU A 405 -1.37 -28.77 -23.00
C LEU A 405 -2.29 -28.41 -21.84
N GLY A 406 -2.42 -29.35 -20.91
CA GLY A 406 -2.91 -29.07 -19.57
C GLY A 406 -1.86 -28.34 -18.73
N THR A 407 -2.26 -27.91 -17.55
CA THR A 407 -1.47 -27.05 -16.66
C THR A 407 -0.15 -27.68 -16.23
N LYS A 408 -0.18 -28.97 -15.86
CA LYS A 408 0.98 -29.75 -15.44
C LYS A 408 1.91 -30.03 -16.62
N GLU A 409 1.36 -30.44 -17.76
CA GLU A 409 2.16 -30.74 -18.95
C GLU A 409 2.86 -29.48 -19.48
N PHE A 410 2.17 -28.34 -19.45
CA PHE A 410 2.75 -27.06 -19.82
C PHE A 410 3.90 -26.66 -18.88
N ALA A 411 3.71 -26.80 -17.57
CA ALA A 411 4.76 -26.53 -16.59
C ALA A 411 5.97 -27.48 -16.73
N ASN A 412 5.73 -28.76 -17.05
CA ASN A 412 6.81 -29.72 -17.30
C ASN A 412 7.66 -29.30 -18.51
N LYS A 413 7.04 -28.76 -19.58
CA LYS A 413 7.80 -28.19 -20.72
C LYS A 413 8.67 -27.02 -20.31
N ILE A 414 8.21 -26.19 -19.37
CA ILE A 414 9.02 -25.10 -18.80
C ILE A 414 10.20 -25.66 -18.01
N ILE A 415 9.98 -26.67 -17.16
CA ILE A 415 11.03 -27.33 -16.37
C ILE A 415 12.09 -27.99 -17.27
N GLU A 416 11.67 -28.68 -18.33
CA GLU A 416 12.57 -29.24 -19.35
C GLU A 416 13.47 -28.15 -19.97
N GLU A 417 12.87 -27.01 -20.31
CA GLU A 417 13.58 -25.88 -20.91
C GLU A 417 14.53 -25.19 -19.91
N ILE A 418 14.15 -25.08 -18.63
CA ILE A 418 15.02 -24.63 -17.53
C ILE A 418 16.26 -25.53 -17.45
N GLY A 419 16.10 -26.86 -17.47
CA GLY A 419 17.22 -27.80 -17.44
C GLY A 419 18.17 -27.64 -18.64
N ARG A 420 17.62 -27.32 -19.83
CA ARG A 420 18.41 -26.99 -21.02
C ARG A 420 19.20 -25.70 -20.84
N LEU A 421 18.57 -24.64 -20.33
CA LEU A 421 19.23 -23.35 -20.07
C LEU A 421 20.32 -23.47 -19.01
N GLN A 422 20.09 -24.22 -17.93
CA GLN A 422 21.11 -24.51 -16.91
C GLN A 422 22.32 -25.24 -17.51
N SER A 423 22.09 -26.21 -18.40
CA SER A 423 23.17 -26.95 -19.06
C SER A 423 24.00 -26.03 -19.97
N LYS A 424 23.34 -25.15 -20.74
CA LYS A 424 24.02 -24.12 -21.55
C LYS A 424 24.81 -23.14 -20.68
N LEU A 425 24.24 -22.68 -19.57
CA LEU A 425 24.89 -21.75 -18.65
C LEU A 425 26.13 -22.37 -17.99
N LYS A 426 26.07 -23.65 -17.62
CA LYS A 426 27.25 -24.40 -17.15
C LYS A 426 28.35 -24.48 -18.20
N ALA A 427 27.99 -24.65 -19.47
CA ALA A 427 28.93 -24.68 -20.59
C ALA A 427 29.45 -23.29 -20.98
N SER A 428 28.75 -22.22 -20.61
CA SER A 428 29.13 -20.83 -20.91
C SER A 428 28.84 -19.90 -19.72
N PRO A 429 29.67 -19.96 -18.65
CA PRO A 429 29.39 -19.28 -17.37
C PRO A 429 29.29 -17.76 -17.43
N ASN A 430 29.86 -17.14 -18.48
CA ASN A 430 29.84 -15.69 -18.68
C ASN A 430 28.65 -15.21 -19.52
N ALA A 431 27.83 -16.12 -20.07
CA ALA A 431 26.64 -15.76 -20.84
C ALA A 431 25.50 -15.37 -19.89
N SER A 432 24.74 -14.32 -20.23
CA SER A 432 23.48 -14.03 -19.56
C SER A 432 22.41 -15.04 -19.98
N VAL A 433 21.36 -15.23 -19.17
CA VAL A 433 20.21 -16.06 -19.56
C VAL A 433 19.62 -15.60 -20.89
N LYS A 434 19.59 -14.29 -21.10
CA LYS A 434 19.13 -13.66 -22.36
C LYS A 434 19.97 -14.08 -23.56
N ASP A 435 21.29 -14.21 -23.40
CA ASP A 435 22.19 -14.64 -24.47
C ASP A 435 21.90 -16.07 -24.91
N LEU A 436 21.47 -16.92 -23.97
CA LEU A 436 21.20 -18.34 -24.18
C LEU A 436 19.86 -18.63 -24.88
N MET A 437 18.96 -17.64 -24.98
CA MET A 437 17.73 -17.77 -25.77
C MET A 437 18.06 -17.86 -27.27
N ASP A 438 17.34 -18.70 -28.00
CA ASP A 438 17.63 -18.98 -29.41
C ASP A 438 17.05 -17.90 -30.36
N ASP A 439 16.06 -17.11 -29.92
CA ASP A 439 15.34 -16.14 -30.76
C ASP A 439 15.54 -14.67 -30.31
N GLY A 440 16.06 -13.83 -31.21
CA GLY A 440 16.33 -12.41 -30.95
C GLY A 440 15.11 -11.50 -30.79
N ALA A 441 13.98 -11.82 -31.44
CA ALA A 441 12.75 -11.03 -31.36
C ALA A 441 12.00 -11.25 -30.03
N LEU A 442 12.14 -12.44 -29.41
CA LEU A 442 11.60 -12.69 -28.07
C LEU A 442 12.55 -12.22 -26.96
N LYS A 443 13.87 -12.15 -27.20
CA LYS A 443 14.82 -11.50 -26.28
C LYS A 443 14.44 -10.05 -25.97
N SER A 444 13.88 -9.31 -26.94
CA SER A 444 13.45 -7.92 -26.70
C SER A 444 12.15 -7.82 -25.89
N ARG A 445 11.34 -8.90 -25.87
CA ARG A 445 10.10 -9.03 -25.09
C ARG A 445 10.34 -9.61 -23.69
N MET A 446 11.50 -10.22 -23.44
CA MET A 446 11.91 -10.63 -22.10
C MET A 446 12.20 -9.38 -21.25
N ARG A 447 11.27 -9.06 -20.35
CA ARG A 447 11.40 -7.99 -19.37
C ARG A 447 11.24 -8.56 -17.97
N SER A 448 12.15 -8.20 -17.09
CA SER A 448 12.08 -8.44 -15.65
C SER A 448 11.89 -7.10 -14.95
N TYR A 449 11.19 -7.12 -13.82
CA TYR A 449 11.12 -5.96 -12.96
C TYR A 449 12.47 -5.72 -12.28
N SER A 450 13.28 -4.76 -12.75
CA SER A 450 14.41 -4.29 -11.95
C SER A 450 13.86 -3.41 -10.83
N VAL A 451 13.60 -4.03 -9.66
CA VAL A 451 13.23 -3.51 -8.33
C VAL A 451 12.79 -2.04 -8.26
N ALA A 452 11.49 -1.75 -8.01
CA ALA A 452 11.15 -0.58 -7.20
C ALA A 452 11.55 -0.85 -5.78
N LEU A 453 12.62 -0.19 -5.39
CA LEU A 453 12.92 -0.02 -3.99
C LEU A 453 11.79 0.84 -3.43
N SER A 454 10.86 0.21 -2.71
CA SER A 454 9.93 0.91 -1.82
C SER A 454 10.72 1.99 -1.07
N MET A 455 10.32 3.26 -1.21
CA MET A 455 10.96 4.39 -0.52
C MET A 455 10.62 4.44 0.98
N GLN A 456 10.27 3.30 1.59
CA GLN A 456 9.96 3.19 3.01
C GLN A 456 10.82 2.11 3.68
N THR A 457 12.12 2.33 3.82
CA THR A 457 12.89 1.65 4.88
C THR A 457 13.67 2.62 5.75
N ALA A 458 13.61 2.34 7.04
CA ALA A 458 14.48 2.92 8.04
C ALA A 458 15.85 2.26 7.94
N GLY A 459 16.91 3.05 7.73
CA GLY A 459 18.30 2.61 7.85
C GLY A 459 19.04 2.40 6.53
N GLY A 460 20.13 3.16 6.34
CA GLY A 460 21.01 3.05 5.18
C GLY A 460 21.69 1.68 5.05
N LYS A 461 21.84 0.91 6.14
CA LYS A 461 22.44 -0.43 6.10
C LYS A 461 21.57 -1.44 5.35
N GLU A 462 20.27 -1.48 5.60
CA GLU A 462 19.36 -2.41 4.91
C GLU A 462 19.18 -2.03 3.43
N TRP A 463 19.21 -0.73 3.12
CA TRP A 463 19.24 -0.21 1.74
C TRP A 463 20.53 -0.60 0.99
N ASN A 464 21.68 -0.42 1.63
CA ASN A 464 22.99 -0.77 1.05
C ASN A 464 23.11 -2.29 0.87
N ASP A 465 22.58 -3.07 1.81
CA ASP A 465 22.52 -4.53 1.70
C ASP A 465 21.54 -4.99 0.61
N ARG A 466 20.43 -4.27 0.35
CA ARG A 466 19.51 -4.55 -0.78
C ARG A 466 20.14 -4.18 -2.12
N LEU A 467 20.75 -3.00 -2.24
CA LEU A 467 21.46 -2.59 -3.47
C LEU A 467 22.62 -3.52 -3.82
N LYS A 468 23.45 -3.91 -2.84
CA LYS A 468 24.53 -4.90 -3.03
C LYS A 468 24.01 -6.28 -3.46
N ARG A 469 22.75 -6.63 -3.14
CA ARG A 469 22.09 -7.87 -3.58
C ARG A 469 21.48 -7.76 -4.98
N CYS A 470 21.15 -6.58 -5.47
CA CYS A 470 20.36 -6.38 -6.69
C CYS A 470 21.17 -5.95 -7.93
N VAL A 471 22.48 -5.71 -7.82
CA VAL A 471 23.33 -5.28 -8.94
C VAL A 471 24.15 -6.44 -9.51
N PRO A 472 24.08 -6.74 -10.82
CA PRO A 472 24.99 -7.68 -11.48
C PRO A 472 26.44 -7.18 -11.44
N VAL A 473 27.39 -8.09 -11.21
CA VAL A 473 28.85 -7.85 -11.14
C VAL A 473 29.43 -7.20 -12.42
N HIS A 474 28.66 -7.16 -13.52
CA HIS A 474 29.09 -6.62 -14.81
C HIS A 474 28.62 -5.18 -15.10
N THR A 475 28.08 -4.47 -14.10
CA THR A 475 27.82 -3.02 -14.26
C THR A 475 29.12 -2.27 -14.00
N PRO A 476 29.64 -1.44 -14.93
CA PRO A 476 30.85 -0.65 -14.69
C PRO A 476 30.70 0.16 -13.41
N ALA A 477 31.65 0.02 -12.49
CA ALA A 477 31.56 0.42 -11.08
C ALA A 477 31.34 1.93 -10.80
N ASN A 478 31.18 2.78 -11.81
CA ASN A 478 31.37 4.22 -11.66
C ASN A 478 30.19 5.10 -12.12
N LYS A 479 28.95 4.58 -12.18
CA LYS A 479 27.77 5.44 -12.40
C LYS A 479 26.52 4.84 -11.76
N TYR A 480 26.15 5.37 -10.59
CA TYR A 480 24.85 5.12 -9.96
C TYR A 480 24.15 6.46 -9.77
N ILE A 481 23.01 6.66 -10.43
CA ILE A 481 22.21 7.88 -10.32
C ILE A 481 21.01 7.57 -9.43
N ILE A 482 20.99 8.13 -8.23
CA ILE A 482 19.82 8.11 -7.33
C ILE A 482 19.64 9.54 -6.79
N ARG A 483 18.51 10.18 -7.13
CA ARG A 483 18.15 11.57 -6.77
C ARG A 483 19.11 12.68 -7.27
N GLY A 484 19.83 12.46 -8.37
CA GLY A 484 20.61 13.53 -9.01
C GLY A 484 21.84 14.03 -8.24
N ALA A 485 22.45 13.20 -7.39
CA ALA A 485 23.77 13.47 -6.79
C ALA A 485 24.67 12.23 -6.88
N ASP A 486 25.95 12.43 -7.23
CA ASP A 486 26.98 11.39 -7.26
C ASP A 486 27.31 10.93 -5.83
N PHE A 487 27.41 9.62 -5.59
CA PHE A 487 27.87 9.04 -4.32
C PHE A 487 29.19 8.28 -4.51
N PHE A 488 30.18 8.59 -3.68
CA PHE A 488 31.39 7.79 -3.47
C PHE A 488 31.27 6.99 -2.17
N ILE A 489 31.72 5.74 -2.17
CA ILE A 489 31.74 4.85 -0.99
C ILE A 489 33.17 4.81 -0.46
N GLU A 490 33.41 5.18 0.80
CA GLU A 490 34.65 4.87 1.52
C GLU A 490 34.40 4.14 2.85
N GLU A 491 35.38 3.32 3.24
CA GLU A 491 35.36 2.28 4.28
C GLU A 491 35.32 2.77 5.74
N THR A 492 35.25 4.08 5.99
CA THR A 492 35.43 4.65 7.34
C THR A 492 34.12 5.05 8.02
N GLY A 493 33.24 4.07 8.27
CA GLY A 493 32.35 4.02 9.44
C GLY A 493 31.69 5.30 10.01
N MET A 494 31.09 6.17 9.19
CA MET A 494 30.22 7.26 9.65
C MET A 494 28.78 7.11 9.13
N GLU A 495 27.83 6.80 10.02
CA GLU A 495 26.39 6.78 9.74
C GLU A 495 25.84 8.21 9.57
N LEU A 496 25.59 8.64 8.34
CA LEU A 496 24.68 9.76 8.04
C LEU A 496 23.23 9.25 8.05
N LYS A 497 22.65 9.10 9.25
CA LYS A 497 21.20 8.93 9.41
C LYS A 497 20.49 10.26 9.12
N ARG A 498 19.62 10.26 8.11
CA ARG A 498 18.40 11.08 7.96
C ARG A 498 18.48 12.52 8.48
N LEU A 499 18.87 13.44 7.57
CA LEU A 499 18.77 14.89 7.79
C LEU A 499 17.54 15.55 7.13
N ALA A 500 16.58 14.76 6.63
CA ALA A 500 15.40 15.28 5.93
C ALA A 500 14.12 15.32 6.80
N ASP A 501 14.08 14.59 7.91
CA ASP A 501 12.90 14.43 8.79
C ASP A 501 13.16 14.87 10.25
N GLY A 502 14.26 15.57 10.52
CA GLY A 502 14.50 16.20 11.84
C GLY A 502 14.67 15.24 13.03
N GLY A 503 14.72 13.92 12.80
CA GLY A 503 14.97 12.91 13.83
C GLY A 503 16.43 12.89 14.26
N LEU A 504 16.71 13.35 15.48
CA LEU A 504 18.03 13.24 16.10
C LEU A 504 18.02 12.02 17.04
N ASP A 505 19.02 11.15 16.91
CA ASP A 505 19.19 9.94 17.71
C ASP A 505 19.26 10.28 19.22
N ARG A 506 18.40 9.63 20.02
CA ARG A 506 18.35 9.72 21.49
C ARG A 506 19.68 9.46 22.19
N LYS A 507 20.59 8.67 21.60
CA LYS A 507 21.88 8.31 22.22
C LYS A 507 23.07 9.13 21.72
N ALA A 508 22.93 9.86 20.61
CA ALA A 508 24.01 10.65 20.02
C ALA A 508 23.77 12.17 20.08
N CYS A 509 22.56 12.62 20.43
CA CYS A 509 22.29 14.04 20.54
C CYS A 509 22.61 14.56 21.94
N HIS A 510 23.86 15.02 22.10
CA HIS A 510 24.09 16.22 22.88
C HIS A 510 23.35 17.38 22.20
N LEU A 511 22.04 17.53 22.42
CA LEU A 511 21.30 18.74 22.03
C LEU A 511 21.74 19.97 22.84
N LYS A 512 22.73 19.81 23.72
CA LYS A 512 22.64 20.37 25.07
C LYS A 512 23.34 21.69 25.31
N THR A 513 24.12 22.22 24.35
CA THR A 513 24.86 23.47 24.66
C THR A 513 25.01 24.35 23.43
N ALA A 514 25.78 23.98 22.40
CA ALA A 514 26.08 24.91 21.30
C ALA A 514 24.86 25.37 20.47
N ILE A 515 23.87 24.49 20.22
CA ILE A 515 22.64 24.87 19.50
C ILE A 515 21.71 25.67 20.43
N SER A 516 21.56 25.23 21.68
CA SER A 516 20.81 25.93 22.74
C SER A 516 21.35 27.35 22.96
N GLU A 517 22.67 27.50 23.09
CA GLU A 517 23.41 28.77 23.20
C GLU A 517 23.22 29.65 21.97
N LYS A 518 23.32 29.08 20.76
CA LYS A 518 23.19 29.84 19.52
C LYS A 518 21.75 30.32 19.30
N PHE A 519 20.76 29.49 19.63
CA PHE A 519 19.36 29.89 19.65
C PHE A 519 19.13 30.97 20.71
N THR A 520 19.55 30.73 21.95
CA THR A 520 19.46 31.70 23.06
C THR A 520 20.09 33.04 22.69
N LYS A 521 21.28 33.03 22.07
CA LYS A 521 21.96 34.25 21.62
C LYS A 521 21.18 35.01 20.54
N LYS A 522 20.43 34.29 19.69
CA LYS A 522 19.66 34.89 18.59
C LYS A 522 18.28 35.37 19.00
N THR A 523 17.65 34.67 19.93
CA THR A 523 16.23 34.88 20.26
C THR A 523 16.03 35.42 21.66
N GLY A 524 17.05 35.36 22.52
CA GLY A 524 16.95 35.64 23.95
C GLY A 524 16.29 34.52 24.75
N ILE A 525 15.81 33.46 24.11
CA ILE A 525 15.00 32.41 24.73
C ILE A 525 15.86 31.18 25.01
N LYS A 526 15.92 30.78 26.27
CA LYS A 526 16.55 29.53 26.69
C LYS A 526 15.54 28.39 26.56
N ILE A 527 15.86 27.39 25.75
CA ILE A 527 14.98 26.24 25.50
C ILE A 527 14.77 25.42 26.77
N GLU A 528 15.83 25.28 27.57
CA GLU A 528 15.82 24.57 28.85
C GLU A 528 14.94 25.26 29.90
N ASP A 529 14.75 26.58 29.79
CA ASP A 529 13.81 27.31 30.64
C ASP A 529 12.37 27.07 30.19
N MET A 530 12.11 26.52 29.00
CA MET A 530 10.77 26.26 28.47
C MET A 530 10.38 24.77 28.57
N LEU A 531 11.31 23.87 28.23
CA LEU A 531 11.06 22.44 28.06
C LEU A 531 12.08 21.61 28.85
N SER A 532 11.62 20.50 29.40
CA SER A 532 12.45 19.59 30.18
C SER A 532 13.45 18.84 29.29
N ALA A 533 14.70 18.79 29.75
CA ALA A 533 15.80 18.24 28.97
C ALA A 533 15.63 16.73 28.73
N GLY A 534 15.47 16.33 27.47
CA GLY A 534 15.42 14.91 27.06
C GLY A 534 14.02 14.33 26.81
N GLN A 535 12.96 15.14 26.94
CA GLN A 535 11.57 14.71 26.75
C GLN A 535 11.11 14.65 25.28
N PHE A 536 11.91 15.15 24.35
CA PHE A 536 11.57 15.22 22.93
C PHE A 536 12.65 14.58 22.05
N ASN A 537 12.21 13.91 20.99
CA ASN A 537 13.07 13.14 20.09
C ASN A 537 13.48 13.95 18.84
N SER A 538 12.87 15.11 18.62
CA SER A 538 13.21 16.01 17.50
C SER A 538 12.89 17.46 17.81
N ILE A 539 13.52 18.37 17.05
CA ILE A 539 13.20 19.81 17.08
C ILE A 539 11.78 20.07 16.56
N GLN A 540 11.29 19.24 15.63
CA GLN A 540 9.92 19.35 15.13
C GLN A 540 8.91 18.98 16.21
N GLU A 541 9.17 17.93 17.00
CA GLU A 541 8.32 17.53 18.14
C GLU A 541 8.27 18.63 19.20
N ILE A 542 9.43 19.23 19.53
CA ILE A 542 9.54 20.39 20.42
C ILE A 542 8.65 21.56 19.94
N ARG A 543 8.73 21.87 18.64
CA ARG A 543 7.98 22.98 18.05
C ARG A 543 6.48 22.71 18.01
N THR A 544 6.07 21.55 17.51
CA THR A 544 4.65 21.16 17.42
C THR A 544 4.02 21.11 18.82
N PHE A 545 4.74 20.59 19.81
CA PHE A 545 4.27 20.56 21.19
C PHE A 545 4.10 21.98 21.76
N ALA A 546 5.10 22.85 21.61
CA ALA A 546 5.00 24.24 22.08
C ALA A 546 3.90 25.04 21.36
N GLU A 547 3.73 24.85 20.05
CA GLU A 547 2.65 25.45 19.23
C GLU A 547 1.28 25.08 19.81
N TYR A 548 1.04 23.78 19.94
CA TYR A 548 -0.24 23.26 20.45
C TYR A 548 -0.57 23.76 21.86
N PHE A 549 0.39 23.73 22.77
CA PHE A 549 0.18 24.15 24.16
C PHE A 549 0.01 25.66 24.30
N ALA A 550 0.81 26.45 23.59
CA ALA A 550 0.71 27.91 23.61
C ALA A 550 -0.66 28.40 23.13
N GLU A 551 -1.19 27.80 22.07
CA GLU A 551 -2.51 28.13 21.54
C GLU A 551 -3.63 27.70 22.49
N SER A 552 -3.59 26.45 22.96
CA SER A 552 -4.63 25.89 23.84
C SER A 552 -4.72 26.63 25.18
N LEU A 553 -3.58 26.97 25.77
CA LEU A 553 -3.54 27.73 27.02
C LEU A 553 -3.94 29.19 26.83
N ASN A 554 -3.59 29.81 25.70
CA ASN A 554 -4.01 31.18 25.41
C ASN A 554 -5.53 31.28 25.24
N GLU A 555 -6.15 30.35 24.54
CA GLU A 555 -7.62 30.27 24.46
C GLU A 555 -8.25 30.08 25.83
N PHE A 556 -7.68 29.22 26.68
CA PHE A 556 -8.15 29.05 28.04
C PHE A 556 -8.07 30.35 28.85
N LEU A 557 -6.94 31.06 28.84
CA LEU A 557 -6.74 32.30 29.60
C LEU A 557 -7.64 33.45 29.13
N LEU A 558 -8.08 33.44 27.87
CA LEU A 558 -9.05 34.40 27.34
C LEU A 558 -10.49 34.11 27.78
N SER A 559 -10.78 32.89 28.26
CA SER A 559 -12.10 32.54 28.80
C SER A 559 -12.38 33.20 30.17
N PRO A 560 -13.65 33.41 30.56
CA PRO A 560 -14.00 33.98 31.87
C PRO A 560 -13.46 33.17 33.07
N VAL A 561 -13.26 31.86 32.88
CA VAL A 561 -12.68 30.96 33.89
C VAL A 561 -11.17 31.13 33.94
N GLY A 562 -10.50 31.15 32.78
CA GLY A 562 -9.06 31.35 32.71
C GLY A 562 -8.60 32.75 33.11
N GLN A 563 -9.41 33.78 32.92
CA GLN A 563 -9.13 35.14 33.41
C GLN A 563 -8.95 35.19 34.93
N LYS A 564 -9.68 34.34 35.68
CA LYS A 564 -9.52 34.17 37.14
C LYS A 564 -8.29 33.35 37.52
N ALA A 565 -7.78 32.53 36.59
CA ALA A 565 -6.60 31.69 36.76
C ALA A 565 -5.30 32.38 36.30
N THR A 566 -5.36 33.58 35.71
CA THR A 566 -4.17 34.33 35.26
C THR A 566 -3.19 34.68 36.38
N GLY A 567 -3.69 34.76 37.63
CA GLY A 567 -2.89 34.99 38.84
C GLY A 567 -2.21 33.75 39.42
N GLN A 568 -2.59 32.54 38.97
CA GLN A 568 -2.03 31.26 39.40
C GLN A 568 -0.81 30.87 38.56
N ASN A 569 0.02 30.00 39.14
CA ASN A 569 1.17 29.47 38.42
C ASN A 569 0.71 28.41 37.39
N LEU A 570 1.47 28.25 36.30
CA LEU A 570 1.10 27.38 35.20
C LEU A 570 0.86 25.92 35.65
N ALA A 571 1.66 25.42 36.61
CA ALA A 571 1.45 24.10 37.20
C ALA A 571 0.05 23.92 37.82
N GLU A 572 -0.43 24.92 38.55
CA GLU A 572 -1.74 24.90 39.21
C GLU A 572 -2.85 24.93 38.18
N VAL A 573 -2.68 25.73 37.11
CA VAL A 573 -3.61 25.79 35.99
C VAL A 573 -3.68 24.44 35.27
N LEU A 574 -2.55 23.85 34.91
CA LEU A 574 -2.50 22.54 34.23
C LEU A 574 -3.14 21.43 35.08
N LYS A 575 -2.88 21.42 36.39
CA LYS A 575 -3.50 20.49 37.33
C LYS A 575 -5.01 20.69 37.44
N SER A 576 -5.48 21.94 37.48
CA SER A 576 -6.92 22.25 37.52
C SER A 576 -7.67 21.82 36.25
N LEU A 577 -6.96 21.75 35.12
CA LEU A 577 -7.47 21.27 33.83
C LEU A 577 -7.43 19.75 33.69
N GLY A 578 -6.90 19.02 34.69
CA GLY A 578 -6.77 17.57 34.64
C GLY A 578 -5.79 17.07 33.59
N ILE A 579 -4.78 17.89 33.25
CA ILE A 579 -3.72 17.49 32.33
C ILE A 579 -2.86 16.39 33.00
N PRO A 580 -2.65 15.23 32.35
CA PRO A 580 -1.83 14.14 32.90
C PRO A 580 -0.39 14.59 33.24
N ASP A 581 0.17 14.00 34.30
CA ASP A 581 1.52 14.34 34.77
C ASP A 581 2.59 14.06 33.69
N GLU A 582 2.40 13.04 32.84
CA GLU A 582 3.32 12.69 31.73
C GLU A 582 3.43 13.79 30.65
N ILE A 583 2.45 14.69 30.61
CA ILE A 583 2.45 15.87 29.74
C ILE A 583 3.09 17.05 30.47
N THR A 584 2.76 17.23 31.75
CA THR A 584 3.29 18.33 32.57
C THR A 584 4.80 18.21 32.78
N GLU A 585 5.33 16.99 32.93
CA GLU A 585 6.77 16.68 33.04
C GLU A 585 7.61 17.09 31.80
N ARG A 586 6.96 17.43 30.68
CA ARG A 586 7.63 17.92 29.47
C ARG A 586 8.03 19.38 29.55
N PHE A 587 7.45 20.15 30.48
CA PHE A 587 7.81 21.54 30.73
C PHE A 587 8.93 21.62 31.78
N SER A 588 9.72 22.70 31.72
CA SER A 588 10.70 22.98 32.76
C SER A 588 9.99 23.41 34.06
N GLU A 589 10.61 23.15 35.22
CA GLU A 589 10.12 23.66 36.51
C GLU A 589 10.00 25.20 36.50
N SER A 590 10.99 25.88 35.91
CA SER A 590 11.03 27.34 35.74
C SER A 590 9.84 27.91 34.96
N LEU A 591 9.29 27.18 33.99
CA LEU A 591 8.10 27.60 33.27
C LEU A 591 6.82 27.30 34.06
N LEU A 592 6.79 26.14 34.73
CA LEU A 592 5.65 25.69 35.53
C LEU A 592 5.38 26.59 36.75
N GLU A 593 6.43 27.21 37.30
CA GLU A 593 6.34 28.17 38.42
C GLU A 593 5.95 29.59 38.00
N GLN A 594 5.91 29.90 36.71
CA GLN A 594 5.49 31.22 36.24
C GLN A 594 3.98 31.35 36.25
N LYS A 595 3.50 32.58 36.45
CA LYS A 595 2.08 32.90 36.23
C LYS A 595 1.66 32.51 34.82
N ALA A 596 0.46 31.95 34.68
CA ALA A 596 0.01 31.33 33.45
C ALA A 596 0.07 32.27 32.23
N ALA A 597 -0.34 33.54 32.36
CA ALA A 597 -0.30 34.49 31.26
C ALA A 597 1.13 34.80 30.75
N PRO A 598 2.10 35.17 31.61
CA PRO A 598 3.50 35.27 31.21
C PRO A 598 4.09 33.97 30.64
N ALA A 599 3.74 32.81 31.19
CA ALA A 599 4.25 31.52 30.71
C ALA A 599 3.76 31.20 29.29
N VAL A 600 2.49 31.48 29.00
CA VAL A 600 1.90 31.35 27.66
C VAL A 600 2.56 32.31 26.68
N GLN A 601 2.79 33.56 27.08
CA GLN A 601 3.48 34.54 26.24
C GLN A 601 4.89 34.06 25.87
N LYS A 602 5.63 33.48 26.82
CA LYS A 602 6.96 32.91 26.55
C LYS A 602 6.92 31.71 25.61
N LEU A 603 5.93 30.81 25.74
CA LEU A 603 5.74 29.70 24.82
C LEU A 603 5.41 30.18 23.39
N GLN A 604 4.53 31.18 23.26
CA GLN A 604 4.22 31.78 21.96
C GLN A 604 5.43 32.47 21.32
N GLU A 605 6.26 33.13 22.12
CA GLU A 605 7.50 33.75 21.67
C GLU A 605 8.51 32.69 21.19
N PHE A 606 8.62 31.59 21.93
CA PHE A 606 9.42 30.43 21.55
C PHE A 606 8.95 29.86 20.20
N VAL A 607 7.65 29.65 20.03
CA VAL A 607 7.03 29.16 18.79
C VAL A 607 7.35 30.08 17.61
N ARG A 608 7.14 31.39 17.78
CA ARG A 608 7.42 32.39 16.74
C ARG A 608 8.90 32.36 16.32
N ASN A 609 9.78 32.17 17.29
CA ASN A 609 11.23 32.15 17.09
C ASN A 609 11.77 30.77 16.72
N SER A 610 10.96 29.71 16.74
CA SER A 610 11.38 28.32 16.49
C SER A 610 11.99 28.11 15.08
N ARG A 611 11.67 28.98 14.11
CA ARG A 611 12.37 28.99 12.80
C ARG A 611 13.86 29.28 12.94
N GLU A 612 14.28 30.09 13.90
CA GLU A 612 15.70 30.32 14.20
C GLU A 612 16.36 29.09 14.82
N LEU A 613 15.62 28.25 15.56
CA LEU A 613 16.14 26.99 16.10
C LEU A 613 16.53 26.04 14.96
N VAL A 614 15.65 25.92 13.96
CA VAL A 614 15.91 25.17 12.72
C VAL A 614 17.12 25.74 11.98
N LYS A 615 17.23 27.07 11.82
CA LYS A 615 18.40 27.70 11.19
C LYS A 615 19.69 27.51 11.98
N CYS A 616 19.64 27.53 13.31
CA CYS A 616 20.79 27.27 14.18
C CYS A 616 21.30 25.84 14.01
N LEU A 617 20.40 24.86 13.94
CA LEU A 617 20.71 23.47 13.63
C LEU A 617 21.39 23.35 12.26
N TYR A 618 20.79 23.91 11.20
CA TYR A 618 21.40 23.88 9.86
C TYR A 618 22.77 24.55 9.83
N SER A 619 22.92 25.68 10.51
CA SER A 619 24.21 26.38 10.60
C SER A 619 25.25 25.58 11.37
N TYR A 620 24.84 24.84 12.41
CA TYR A 620 25.72 23.98 13.19
C TYR A 620 26.19 22.78 12.37
N ILE A 621 25.26 22.13 11.66
CA ILE A 621 25.56 21.04 10.72
C ILE A 621 26.50 21.54 9.62
N ALA A 622 26.21 22.68 9.00
CA ALA A 622 27.04 23.27 7.96
C ALA A 622 28.45 23.65 8.47
N ALA A 623 28.56 24.16 9.70
CA ALA A 623 29.85 24.48 10.32
C ALA A 623 30.67 23.20 10.60
N LYS A 624 30.04 22.15 11.14
CA LYS A 624 30.70 20.85 11.35
C LYS A 624 31.08 20.18 10.03
N ALA A 625 30.25 20.30 8.99
CA ALA A 625 30.57 19.83 7.65
C ALA A 625 31.74 20.61 7.02
N LYS A 626 31.84 21.92 7.26
CA LYS A 626 32.99 22.74 6.82
C LYS A 626 34.30 22.35 7.50
N VAL A 627 34.27 22.06 8.80
CA VAL A 627 35.45 21.59 9.56
C VAL A 627 35.95 20.23 9.03
N VAL A 628 35.05 19.39 8.51
CA VAL A 628 35.41 18.13 7.83
C VAL A 628 35.90 18.40 6.39
N GLY A 629 35.34 19.39 5.70
CA GLY A 629 35.76 19.82 4.36
C GLY A 629 37.16 20.45 4.31
N ASP A 630 37.58 21.17 5.34
CA ASP A 630 38.95 21.73 5.43
C ASP A 630 40.02 20.65 5.73
N ALA A 631 39.62 19.48 6.24
CA ALA A 631 40.52 18.34 6.42
C ALA A 631 40.68 17.48 5.14
N HIS A 632 39.67 17.45 4.26
CA HIS A 632 39.62 16.54 3.10
C HIS A 632 39.12 17.17 1.77
N GLY A 633 39.27 18.48 1.58
CA GLY A 633 39.17 19.11 0.25
C GLY A 633 37.79 19.07 -0.43
N PHE A 634 36.70 19.29 0.32
CA PHE A 634 35.36 19.40 -0.29
C PHE A 634 34.90 20.85 -0.42
N GLU A 635 34.65 21.29 -1.66
CA GLU A 635 34.10 22.61 -1.97
C GLU A 635 32.56 22.57 -1.93
N LEU A 636 31.95 23.37 -1.03
CA LEU A 636 30.51 23.38 -0.79
C LEU A 636 29.78 24.23 -1.83
N LEU A 637 29.24 23.62 -2.90
CA LEU A 637 28.43 24.31 -3.90
C LEU A 637 27.02 24.67 -3.37
N ARG A 638 26.87 25.97 -3.04
CA ARG A 638 25.66 26.82 -3.13
C ARG A 638 24.30 26.19 -2.74
N ILE A 639 23.91 26.41 -1.47
CA ILE A 639 22.54 26.18 -0.97
C ILE A 639 21.68 27.41 -1.31
N THR A 640 20.69 27.28 -2.18
CA THR A 640 19.77 28.36 -2.52
C THR A 640 18.65 28.49 -1.49
N ASN A 641 18.54 29.71 -0.96
CA ASN A 641 17.46 30.18 -0.09
C ASN A 641 16.30 30.70 -0.95
N ARG A 642 15.32 29.87 -1.35
CA ARG A 642 14.06 30.37 -1.94
C ARG A 642 12.86 29.46 -1.64
N GLY A 643 11.95 30.00 -0.83
CA GLY A 643 10.51 29.81 -1.01
C GLY A 643 9.83 28.72 -0.19
N THR A 644 9.74 28.88 1.13
CA THR A 644 8.71 28.21 1.92
C THR A 644 7.40 28.96 1.72
N GLU A 645 6.65 28.64 0.66
CA GLU A 645 5.24 29.01 0.57
C GLU A 645 4.43 28.02 1.40
N VAL A 646 3.92 28.53 2.51
CA VAL A 646 2.97 27.89 3.42
C VAL A 646 1.59 28.20 2.90
N TYR A 647 0.78 27.19 2.52
CA TYR A 647 -0.69 27.23 2.49
C TYR A 647 -1.27 25.80 2.43
N PRO A 648 -2.53 25.61 2.86
CA PRO A 648 -2.89 24.75 3.97
C PRO A 648 -3.29 23.34 3.51
N THR A 649 -2.80 22.32 4.20
CA THR A 649 -3.38 20.98 4.11
C THR A 649 -4.77 21.02 4.70
N ILE A 650 -5.76 20.57 3.92
CA ILE A 650 -7.12 20.26 4.36
C ILE A 650 -7.01 19.20 5.47
N GLY A 651 -6.96 19.69 6.70
CA GLY A 651 -6.97 18.95 7.95
C GLY A 651 -7.64 19.77 9.06
N ASP A 652 -8.33 20.86 8.70
CA ASP A 652 -9.19 21.62 9.61
C ASP A 652 -10.56 20.94 9.71
N LEU A 653 -10.57 19.79 10.39
CA LEU A 653 -11.62 19.55 11.37
C LEU A 653 -10.92 19.65 12.72
N ASP A 654 -10.94 20.88 13.21
CA ASP A 654 -10.32 21.35 14.43
C ASP A 654 -10.45 20.34 15.58
N ILE A 655 -9.31 19.90 16.12
CA ILE A 655 -9.25 19.11 17.36
C ILE A 655 -10.01 19.83 18.49
N ARG A 656 -10.10 21.18 18.47
CA ARG A 656 -10.94 21.96 19.39
C ARG A 656 -12.44 21.72 19.18
N THR A 657 -12.93 21.38 17.99
CA THR A 657 -14.35 21.02 17.75
C THR A 657 -14.68 19.64 18.32
N ILE A 658 -13.78 18.66 18.15
CA ILE A 658 -13.95 17.30 18.71
C ILE A 658 -13.79 17.31 20.24
N HIS A 659 -12.88 18.13 20.79
CA HIS A 659 -12.71 18.28 22.24
C HIS A 659 -13.79 19.15 22.91
N ARG A 660 -14.30 20.21 22.28
CA ARG A 660 -15.44 21.00 22.82
C ARG A 660 -16.70 20.14 22.97
N LEU A 661 -16.98 19.25 22.01
CA LEU A 661 -18.11 18.33 22.10
C LEU A 661 -17.92 17.24 23.18
N ARG A 662 -16.69 16.73 23.36
CA ARG A 662 -16.41 15.64 24.30
C ARG A 662 -16.27 16.10 25.77
N TYR A 663 -15.83 17.34 26.00
CA TYR A 663 -15.55 17.87 27.34
C TYR A 663 -16.50 19.00 27.78
N GLY A 664 -17.11 19.75 26.85
CA GLY A 664 -18.14 20.74 27.17
C GLY A 664 -19.40 20.08 27.76
N LEU A 665 -19.85 18.97 27.17
CA LEU A 665 -20.99 18.19 27.68
C LEU A 665 -20.71 17.51 29.03
N LYS A 666 -19.45 17.16 29.32
CA LYS A 666 -19.05 16.57 30.62
C LYS A 666 -18.86 17.63 31.71
N ALA A 667 -18.45 18.84 31.36
CA ALA A 667 -18.24 19.94 32.31
C ALA A 667 -19.56 20.59 32.76
N GLU A 668 -20.56 20.72 31.86
CA GLU A 668 -21.88 21.25 32.24
C GLU A 668 -22.73 20.25 33.04
N ALA A 669 -22.59 18.94 32.75
CA ALA A 669 -23.23 17.87 33.52
C ALA A 669 -22.68 17.73 34.94
N ALA A 670 -21.42 18.13 35.17
CA ALA A 670 -20.79 18.11 36.49
C ALA A 670 -21.02 19.39 37.30
N ALA A 671 -21.30 20.53 36.65
CA ALA A 671 -21.43 21.83 37.31
C ALA A 671 -22.86 22.13 37.84
N ASN A 672 -23.90 21.49 37.31
CA ASN A 672 -25.29 21.78 37.66
C ASN A 672 -25.93 20.63 38.44
N SER A 673 -25.78 20.69 39.76
CA SER A 673 -26.56 19.87 40.69
C SER A 673 -28.05 20.22 40.61
N GLY A 674 -28.79 19.50 39.75
CA GLY A 674 -30.17 19.11 40.04
C GLY A 674 -31.33 19.94 39.50
N LYS A 675 -31.18 20.83 38.50
CA LYS A 675 -32.34 21.41 37.78
C LYS A 675 -32.05 21.66 36.28
N PRO A 676 -32.98 21.33 35.36
CA PRO A 676 -32.83 21.62 33.94
C PRO A 676 -33.18 23.09 33.67
N GLN A 677 -32.21 23.89 33.23
CA GLN A 677 -32.47 25.16 32.54
C GLN A 677 -31.83 25.12 31.15
N GLU A 678 -32.55 25.71 30.20
CA GLU A 678 -32.33 25.65 28.76
C GLU A 678 -30.96 26.20 28.33
N LEU A 679 -30.29 25.47 27.43
CA LEU A 679 -29.11 25.95 26.70
C LEU A 679 -29.41 27.30 26.05
N SER A 680 -28.52 28.28 26.24
CA SER A 680 -28.69 29.61 25.67
C SER A 680 -28.88 29.54 24.15
N SER A 681 -29.87 30.26 23.64
CA SER A 681 -30.31 30.25 22.24
C SER A 681 -29.23 30.62 21.22
N ALA A 682 -28.14 31.27 21.63
CA ALA A 682 -27.03 31.62 20.76
C ALA A 682 -26.16 30.41 20.38
N LEU A 683 -25.80 29.56 21.35
CA LEU A 683 -24.99 28.36 21.09
C LEU A 683 -25.75 27.33 20.24
N TYR A 684 -27.07 27.25 20.42
CA TYR A 684 -27.96 26.39 19.64
C TYR A 684 -28.11 26.86 18.18
N GLN A 685 -28.12 28.17 17.94
CA GLN A 685 -28.17 28.74 16.58
C GLN A 685 -26.83 28.64 15.85
N ASP A 686 -25.71 28.70 16.57
CA ASP A 686 -24.37 28.48 15.99
C ASP A 686 -24.14 26.99 15.66
N LEU A 687 -24.64 26.06 16.50
CA LEU A 687 -24.64 24.61 16.22
C LEU A 687 -25.44 24.24 14.97
N LEU A 688 -26.53 24.96 14.68
CA LEU A 688 -27.38 24.72 13.50
C LEU A 688 -26.77 25.26 12.20
N LYS A 689 -25.90 26.28 12.25
CA LYS A 689 -25.28 26.87 11.06
C LYS A 689 -24.03 26.12 10.58
N GLU A 690 -23.32 25.40 11.45
CA GLU A 690 -22.08 24.70 11.07
C GLU A 690 -22.08 23.17 11.31
N GLY A 691 -23.14 22.59 11.90
CA GLY A 691 -23.04 21.25 12.50
C GLY A 691 -24.13 20.22 12.16
N PHE A 692 -24.79 20.28 11.00
CA PHE A 692 -25.93 19.39 10.70
C PHE A 692 -25.59 17.88 10.63
N LEU A 693 -24.33 17.50 10.35
CA LEU A 693 -23.90 16.09 10.28
C LEU A 693 -23.42 15.52 11.63
N ILE A 694 -23.00 16.37 12.57
CA ILE A 694 -22.44 15.93 13.86
C ILE A 694 -23.55 15.71 14.89
N ALA A 695 -24.64 16.49 14.84
CA ALA A 695 -25.82 16.26 15.69
C ALA A 695 -26.47 14.89 15.41
N GLN A 696 -26.48 14.45 14.15
CA GLN A 696 -27.02 13.15 13.74
C GLN A 696 -26.13 11.98 14.17
N TRP A 697 -24.82 12.21 14.30
CA TRP A 697 -23.86 11.21 14.78
C TRP A 697 -23.85 11.07 16.32
N LEU A 698 -23.99 12.19 17.05
CA LEU A 698 -24.02 12.18 18.51
C LEU A 698 -25.36 11.68 19.08
N LEU A 699 -26.50 11.97 18.45
CA LEU A 699 -27.82 11.50 18.91
C LEU A 699 -28.06 10.00 18.71
N ASN A 700 -27.28 9.33 17.86
CA ASN A 700 -27.45 7.90 17.56
C ASN A 700 -26.59 6.97 18.44
N ARG A 701 -25.72 7.51 19.30
CA ARG A 701 -24.81 6.68 20.10
C ARG A 701 -25.30 6.39 21.52
N ASP A 702 -26.23 7.18 22.06
CA ASP A 702 -26.79 6.97 23.41
C ASP A 702 -28.09 6.15 23.42
N PHE A 703 -28.38 5.38 22.36
CA PHE A 703 -29.57 4.51 22.29
C PHE A 703 -29.34 3.03 22.66
N TYR A 704 -28.18 2.68 23.21
CA TYR A 704 -27.89 1.33 23.71
C TYR A 704 -27.29 1.38 25.12
N ASP A 705 -28.03 1.88 26.09
CA ASP A 705 -28.04 1.35 27.47
C ASP A 705 -29.03 2.11 28.33
N THR A 706 -30.27 1.63 28.46
CA THR A 706 -31.10 1.83 29.66
C THR A 706 -32.24 0.82 29.71
N GLU A 707 -31.99 -0.39 30.20
CA GLU A 707 -33.02 -1.09 30.97
C GLU A 707 -33.10 -0.43 32.35
N GLY A 708 -34.07 0.45 32.55
CA GLY A 708 -34.25 1.10 33.86
C GLY A 708 -35.60 1.81 34.02
N PRO A 709 -36.10 1.96 35.26
CA PRO A 709 -37.53 2.21 35.56
C PRO A 709 -38.07 3.59 35.17
N ASN A 710 -37.25 4.49 34.61
CA ASN A 710 -37.59 5.90 34.40
C ASN A 710 -37.72 6.31 32.92
N ALA A 711 -37.68 5.36 31.98
CA ALA A 711 -37.78 5.64 30.53
C ALA A 711 -39.07 6.40 30.14
N GLY A 712 -40.17 6.21 30.87
CA GLY A 712 -41.45 6.87 30.60
C GLY A 712 -41.52 8.36 30.96
N GLN A 713 -40.61 8.87 31.80
CA GLN A 713 -40.61 10.30 32.19
C GLN A 713 -39.77 11.18 31.25
N GLN A 714 -38.78 10.61 30.55
CA GLN A 714 -37.93 11.37 29.61
C GLN A 714 -38.61 11.63 28.26
N GLN A 715 -39.52 10.76 27.81
CA GLN A 715 -40.30 10.99 26.57
C GLN A 715 -41.29 12.17 26.68
N LYS A 716 -41.88 12.42 27.86
CA LYS A 716 -42.83 13.53 28.07
C LYS A 716 -42.16 14.91 28.13
N GLY A 717 -40.86 14.97 28.44
CA GLY A 717 -40.09 16.22 28.43
C GLY A 717 -39.80 16.73 27.01
N LEU A 718 -39.49 15.82 26.09
CA LEU A 718 -39.14 16.16 24.70
C LEU A 718 -40.35 16.70 23.91
N SER A 719 -41.56 16.19 24.12
CA SER A 719 -42.78 16.72 23.49
C SER A 719 -43.10 18.17 23.89
N LYS A 720 -42.56 18.67 25.00
CA LYS A 720 -42.85 20.02 25.51
C LYS A 720 -41.78 21.04 25.12
N ALA A 721 -40.58 20.60 24.77
CA ALA A 721 -39.47 21.45 24.32
C ALA A 721 -39.55 21.83 22.84
N TYR A 722 -40.21 21.01 22.01
CA TYR A 722 -40.47 21.33 20.60
C TYR A 722 -41.79 22.09 20.44
N GLY A 723 -41.80 23.36 20.86
CA GLY A 723 -42.88 24.29 20.57
C GLY A 723 -43.07 24.49 19.06
N THR A 724 -44.22 24.02 18.55
CA THR A 724 -45.02 24.50 17.40
C THR A 724 -44.37 25.46 16.39
N GLY A 725 -43.33 25.03 15.65
CA GLY A 725 -42.76 25.91 14.60
C GLY A 725 -41.94 25.27 13.48
N LEU A 726 -41.67 23.97 13.51
CA LEU A 726 -40.81 23.31 12.50
C LEU A 726 -41.54 22.26 11.65
N GLY A 727 -42.88 22.29 11.66
CA GLY A 727 -43.74 21.37 10.91
C GLY A 727 -44.20 21.83 9.52
N GLU A 728 -43.85 23.02 9.03
CA GLU A 728 -44.47 23.57 7.80
C GLU A 728 -43.50 24.11 6.73
N LYS A 729 -42.23 23.68 6.71
CA LYS A 729 -41.31 24.08 5.62
C LYS A 729 -40.51 22.97 4.93
N TYR A 730 -41.01 21.75 5.01
CA TYR A 730 -40.59 20.65 4.14
C TYR A 730 -41.79 19.72 3.86
N GLU A 731 -42.71 20.21 3.02
CA GLU A 731 -43.28 19.41 1.91
C GLU A 731 -42.51 19.81 0.64
#